data_AF-A0AAV4FR46-F1
#
_entry.id   AF-A0AAV4FR46-F1
#
_cell.length_a   1.000
_cell.length_b   1.000
_cell.length_c   1.000
_cell.angle_alpha   90.00
_cell.angle_beta   90.00
_cell.angle_gamma   90.00
#
_symmetry.space_group_name_H-M   'P 1'
#
loop_
_entity.id
_entity.type
_entity.pdbx_description
1 polymer ?
#
loop_
_entity_poly.entity_id
_entity_poly.type
_entity_poly.pdbx_seq_one_letter_code
_entity_poly.pdbx_strand_id
1 'polypeptide(L)'
;MATLSLKISVIDQNVIKTMQFEPSTIVYDACRIIRDRIPEANPGNPSEYGLFLADEDPKKGVWLEQGRSLEYYLLRNGDLLEYKRKHRILKVRTLDGVLKTLQVDDSYTVGSLMITICTRMGITNHEEYSLVRELPEEEKEKTLTLKRGDKTLPKTQKRLEEMKKKLHTDDELNWLDHSKTLREQDIQPTEVLLLRRKFFYSDQNVDARDPVQLNLLYVQSRDAILNGTHPVSMDEAIQFGGLQCQVQFGDHVETKHKPGFLDLKEFLPKEYVKIKGIEKKIFAEHKKFVGLSEVEAKVKYTQFCRSLKTYGITFFLVKEKMKGKNKLVPRLLGITKESVVRVDEKTKEILKKWHLTTVRRWAASPNSFTLDFGDYSDEYYSMQTTEGEQISQLIAGYIDIILKKKQAKDHLGIEGDDNSTMYEENVQAGQATIIQHSMSNVHHPSAGNVSMPGLLRDGRASSVATLDEVDSGPSSGRRGGAHGASKKWRENQQDLSRQKVGSQLSAMNAATAQLVTLTYGETDEVDYTAVGAAVNQISSNVGDFSRDVKMLATLQEEDTSGQKLLDAARNLVGAFSDLLRAAEPETVEPRQNLLAAASKVGEASQEVMNEVGETTEDLDQIYQETLLALAKAVANATASLVLKAKAVASTTEDPVQSDRVISSATQCALATSQLVACTKVVAPTFRHPACQEQLIEAAKLVAKSVEGIVQSSQEVCSDDNLVQDLGAAATAVTKALNDLLLHIKKAAQPTNANEQHEEAVDTIINVTDRLFSFVGDAQEMVKQAKQLAQATSTLVGAIWGEANLAKEHSDSDTERRLVAAAKQLAEATSKLVEAAKGCASNPNDSNQQQMLRSAAEELRTAANSAASNALKKKVMAKLESSASQAAAAATQLISASNQAHKTNCNPTSNQQMATAAEGLDQQIPDLVQALRAVQKYQDSATAQLALINASQDFIQPASRLIGAANAAAPTVSDEASALNLHNTAKSLSNAIAELRSTASKAQEASTSLEIDSAMDHLRDLEQDLKDIQDAASTGRLTRLPGETAETSSSQLGTTSKTVGSSMAQLLTAAAQGNEDYVGIAARDTVNALKILVSSVRGVAATTEDRQ
;
A
#
# COMPACT_ATOMS: atom_id res chain seq x y z
N MET A 1 51.81 -23.01 -21.12
CA MET A 1 50.49 -23.10 -21.77
C MET A 1 49.70 -24.14 -21.00
N ALA A 2 48.57 -23.76 -20.40
CA ALA A 2 47.75 -24.69 -19.63
C ALA A 2 47.07 -25.66 -20.60
N THR A 3 47.38 -26.95 -20.51
CA THR A 3 46.74 -27.99 -21.32
C THR A 3 45.51 -28.52 -20.61
N LEU A 4 44.40 -28.68 -21.35
CA LEU A 4 43.13 -29.18 -20.85
C LEU A 4 43.05 -30.69 -21.13
N SER A 5 43.00 -31.51 -20.09
CA SER A 5 42.93 -32.96 -20.18
C SER A 5 41.49 -33.45 -20.05
N LEU A 6 40.85 -33.83 -21.16
CA LEU A 6 39.45 -34.25 -21.23
C LEU A 6 39.32 -35.76 -21.47
N LYS A 7 38.30 -36.40 -20.88
CA LYS A 7 37.92 -37.78 -21.20
C LYS A 7 36.93 -37.76 -22.35
N ILE A 8 37.28 -38.32 -23.50
CA ILE A 8 36.38 -38.43 -24.64
C ILE A 8 35.81 -39.84 -24.70
N SER A 9 34.48 -39.95 -24.58
CA SER A 9 33.72 -41.18 -24.72
C SER A 9 33.13 -41.29 -26.12
N VAL A 10 33.56 -42.28 -26.90
CA VAL A 10 32.98 -42.60 -28.21
C VAL A 10 31.83 -43.58 -27.97
N ILE A 11 30.59 -43.07 -27.97
CA ILE A 11 29.41 -43.84 -27.54
C ILE A 11 29.18 -45.07 -28.42
N ASP A 12 29.32 -44.92 -29.74
CA ASP A 12 29.00 -45.99 -30.69
C ASP A 12 29.91 -47.24 -30.54
N GLN A 13 31.05 -47.11 -29.86
CA GLN A 13 32.03 -48.19 -29.62
C GLN A 13 32.32 -48.42 -28.12
N ASN A 14 31.68 -47.65 -27.24
CA ASN A 14 31.87 -47.70 -25.78
C ASN A 14 33.35 -47.56 -25.35
N VAL A 15 34.11 -46.69 -26.03
CA VAL A 15 35.55 -46.45 -25.76
C VAL A 15 35.74 -45.09 -25.11
N ILE A 16 36.43 -45.03 -23.98
CA ILE A 16 36.81 -43.77 -23.31
C ILE A 16 38.33 -43.58 -23.40
N LYS A 17 38.77 -42.46 -23.99
CA LYS A 17 40.19 -42.09 -24.08
C LYS A 17 40.41 -40.69 -23.51
N THR A 18 41.43 -40.54 -22.67
CA THR A 18 41.85 -39.23 -22.17
C THR A 18 42.75 -38.54 -23.19
N MET A 19 42.40 -37.31 -23.57
CA MET A 19 43.13 -36.53 -24.55
C MET A 19 43.38 -35.11 -24.04
N GLN A 20 44.53 -34.56 -24.45
CA GLN A 20 44.93 -33.20 -24.10
C GLN A 20 44.64 -32.26 -25.27
N PHE A 21 43.96 -31.17 -24.97
CA PHE A 21 43.63 -30.10 -25.91
C PHE A 21 44.16 -28.76 -25.38
N GLU A 22 44.42 -27.82 -26.27
CA GLU A 22 44.61 -26.42 -25.86
C GLU A 22 43.22 -25.80 -25.61
N PRO A 23 43.02 -25.00 -24.54
CA PRO A 23 41.73 -24.36 -24.24
C PRO A 23 41.17 -23.51 -25.40
N SER A 24 42.07 -22.92 -26.21
CA SER A 24 41.74 -22.13 -27.41
C SER A 24 41.31 -22.98 -28.61
N THR A 25 41.42 -24.31 -28.55
CA THR A 25 41.03 -25.21 -29.65
C THR A 25 39.54 -25.05 -29.93
N ILE A 26 39.19 -24.78 -31.19
CA ILE A 26 37.79 -24.70 -31.63
C ILE A 26 37.19 -26.12 -31.62
N VAL A 27 35.92 -26.25 -31.23
CA VAL A 27 35.22 -27.54 -31.14
C VAL A 27 35.29 -28.32 -32.47
N TYR A 28 35.24 -27.64 -33.62
CA TYR A 28 35.48 -28.26 -34.93
C TYR A 28 36.84 -28.95 -35.04
N ASP A 29 37.91 -28.26 -34.64
CA ASP A 29 39.28 -28.81 -34.65
C ASP A 29 39.46 -29.89 -33.58
N ALA A 30 38.80 -29.76 -32.42
CA ALA A 30 38.78 -30.79 -31.38
C ALA A 30 38.14 -32.09 -31.91
N CYS A 31 37.00 -32.00 -32.60
CA CYS A 31 36.36 -33.13 -33.29
C CYS A 31 37.28 -33.78 -34.34
N ARG A 32 38.03 -32.97 -35.09
CA ARG A 32 39.03 -33.47 -36.06
C ARG A 32 40.14 -34.24 -35.37
N ILE A 33 40.71 -33.68 -34.29
CA ILE A 33 41.77 -34.32 -33.49
C ILE A 33 41.30 -35.64 -32.87
N ILE A 34 40.07 -35.68 -32.36
CA ILE A 34 39.44 -36.90 -31.82
C ILE A 34 39.40 -38.00 -32.87
N ARG A 35 38.91 -37.67 -34.07
CA ARG A 35 38.80 -38.63 -35.18
C ARG A 35 40.16 -39.11 -35.67
N ASP A 36 41.15 -38.23 -35.76
CA ASP A 36 42.47 -38.57 -36.27
C ASP A 36 43.28 -39.40 -35.25
N ARG A 37 43.05 -39.23 -33.94
CA ARG A 37 43.75 -39.96 -32.86
C ARG A 37 43.02 -41.20 -32.34
N ILE A 38 41.72 -41.32 -32.57
CA ILE A 38 40.90 -42.47 -32.17
C ILE A 38 40.41 -43.16 -33.44
N PRO A 39 41.07 -44.25 -33.89
CA PRO A 39 40.66 -44.99 -35.08
C PRO A 39 39.21 -45.48 -35.02
N GLU A 40 38.73 -45.76 -33.81
CA GLU A 40 37.37 -46.23 -33.52
C GLU A 40 36.31 -45.11 -33.64
N ALA A 41 36.71 -43.84 -33.73
CA ALA A 41 35.83 -42.66 -33.86
C ALA A 41 35.54 -42.28 -35.32
N ASN A 42 35.84 -43.16 -36.29
CA ASN A 42 35.79 -42.83 -37.72
C ASN A 42 34.81 -43.67 -38.55
N PRO A 43 33.47 -43.67 -38.31
CA PRO A 43 32.54 -44.51 -39.05
C PRO A 43 31.73 -43.81 -40.16
N GLY A 44 31.93 -42.51 -40.45
CA GLY A 44 31.08 -41.80 -41.42
C GLY A 44 31.40 -40.33 -41.70
N ASN A 45 30.40 -39.59 -42.21
CA ASN A 45 30.56 -38.21 -42.66
C ASN A 45 30.85 -37.27 -41.47
N PRO A 46 31.95 -36.47 -41.49
CA PRO A 46 32.39 -35.67 -40.34
C PRO A 46 31.37 -34.66 -39.80
N SER A 47 30.45 -34.20 -40.64
CA SER A 47 29.40 -33.24 -40.29
C SER A 47 28.29 -33.85 -39.41
N GLU A 48 28.17 -35.19 -39.37
CA GLU A 48 27.10 -35.87 -38.64
C GLU A 48 27.43 -36.14 -37.16
N TYR A 49 28.68 -35.90 -36.75
CA TYR A 49 29.16 -36.15 -35.39
C TYR A 49 29.46 -34.84 -34.67
N GLY A 50 29.30 -34.85 -33.35
CA GLY A 50 29.59 -33.70 -32.50
C GLY A 50 30.06 -34.13 -31.12
N LEU A 51 30.56 -33.15 -30.38
CA LEU A 51 30.89 -33.29 -28.96
C LEU A 51 29.68 -32.87 -28.11
N PHE A 52 29.35 -33.69 -27.13
CA PHE A 52 28.24 -33.47 -26.22
C PHE A 52 28.76 -33.54 -24.77
N LEU A 53 28.46 -32.52 -23.98
CA LEU A 53 28.74 -32.51 -22.55
C LEU A 53 27.58 -33.18 -21.82
N ALA A 54 27.82 -34.35 -21.25
CA ALA A 54 26.83 -35.09 -20.49
C ALA A 54 26.76 -34.60 -19.04
N ASP A 55 25.56 -34.56 -18.47
CA ASP A 55 25.26 -34.21 -17.07
C ASP A 55 24.46 -35.37 -16.44
N GLU A 56 24.38 -35.44 -15.10
CA GLU A 56 23.56 -36.45 -14.40
C GLU A 56 22.06 -36.27 -14.70
N ASP A 57 21.63 -35.04 -15.01
CA ASP A 57 20.28 -34.76 -15.53
C ASP A 57 20.29 -34.76 -17.08
N PRO A 58 19.58 -35.69 -17.75
CA PRO A 58 19.50 -35.76 -19.22
C PRO A 58 19.00 -34.48 -19.90
N LYS A 59 18.33 -33.59 -19.15
CA LYS A 59 17.79 -32.30 -19.61
C LYS A 59 18.84 -31.18 -19.63
N LYS A 60 19.95 -31.34 -18.92
CA LYS A 60 21.02 -30.33 -18.78
C LYS A 60 22.23 -30.57 -19.67
N GLY A 61 22.27 -31.70 -20.40
CA GLY A 61 23.35 -31.99 -21.32
C GLY A 61 23.33 -31.09 -22.57
N VAL A 62 24.49 -30.60 -22.98
CA VAL A 62 24.62 -29.56 -24.02
C VAL A 62 25.48 -30.03 -25.19
N TRP A 63 25.04 -29.74 -26.41
CA TRP A 63 25.87 -29.90 -27.61
C TRP A 63 26.86 -28.73 -27.74
N LEU A 64 28.14 -29.06 -27.91
CA LEU A 64 29.17 -28.06 -28.12
C LEU A 64 29.09 -27.50 -29.55
N GLU A 65 28.94 -26.18 -29.68
CA GLU A 65 28.88 -25.50 -30.98
C GLU A 65 30.23 -25.56 -31.70
N GLN A 66 30.21 -25.96 -32.98
CA GLN A 66 31.43 -26.17 -33.77
C GLN A 66 32.28 -24.91 -33.96
N GLY A 67 31.70 -23.71 -33.86
CA GLY A 67 32.38 -22.42 -34.04
C GLY A 67 32.96 -21.81 -32.75
N ARG A 68 32.75 -22.42 -31.58
CA ARG A 68 33.25 -21.90 -30.30
C ARG A 68 34.49 -22.65 -29.82
N SER A 69 35.32 -22.01 -29.00
CA SER A 69 36.46 -22.63 -28.33
C SER A 69 36.02 -23.49 -27.15
N LEU A 70 36.85 -24.45 -26.74
CA LEU A 70 36.61 -25.28 -25.55
C LEU A 70 36.58 -24.45 -24.26
N GLU A 71 37.34 -23.34 -24.19
CA GLU A 71 37.35 -22.39 -23.07
C GLU A 71 35.98 -21.75 -22.79
N TYR A 72 35.14 -21.56 -23.81
CA TYR A 72 33.80 -20.96 -23.65
C TYR A 72 32.90 -21.78 -22.71
N TYR A 73 33.14 -23.09 -22.57
CA TYR A 73 32.27 -24.02 -21.86
C TYR A 73 32.72 -24.35 -20.44
N LEU A 74 33.68 -23.60 -19.86
CA LEU A 74 34.19 -23.75 -18.48
C LEU A 74 34.61 -25.20 -18.12
N LEU A 75 35.12 -25.95 -19.10
CA LEU A 75 35.53 -27.34 -18.94
C LEU A 75 36.75 -27.46 -18.01
N ARG A 76 36.74 -28.46 -17.13
CA ARG A 76 37.81 -28.78 -16.17
C ARG A 76 38.58 -30.02 -16.58
N ASN A 77 39.77 -30.18 -16.00
CA ASN A 77 40.57 -31.38 -16.19
C ASN A 77 39.85 -32.61 -15.64
N GLY A 78 39.63 -33.61 -16.49
CA GLY A 78 38.94 -34.85 -16.16
C GLY A 78 37.48 -34.94 -16.61
N ASP A 79 36.92 -33.85 -17.15
CA ASP A 79 35.53 -33.81 -17.62
C ASP A 79 35.29 -34.79 -18.77
N LEU A 80 34.10 -35.38 -18.79
CA LEU A 80 33.69 -36.38 -19.77
C LEU A 80 32.88 -35.73 -20.89
N LEU A 81 33.40 -35.79 -22.12
CA LEU A 81 32.68 -35.39 -23.32
C LEU A 81 32.34 -36.63 -24.16
N GLU A 82 31.12 -36.69 -24.65
CA GLU A 82 30.63 -37.74 -25.54
C GLU A 82 30.81 -37.33 -27.00
N TYR A 83 31.53 -38.14 -27.77
CA TYR A 83 31.57 -38.06 -29.23
C TYR A 83 30.48 -38.98 -29.80
N LYS A 84 29.40 -38.39 -30.34
CA LYS A 84 28.23 -39.13 -30.82
C LYS A 84 27.58 -38.48 -32.04
N ARG A 85 26.75 -39.25 -32.75
CA ARG A 85 26.01 -38.78 -33.91
C ARG A 85 24.92 -37.77 -33.50
N LYS A 86 24.85 -36.64 -34.20
CA LYS A 86 23.87 -35.55 -33.97
C LYS A 86 22.47 -35.90 -34.45
N HIS A 87 22.33 -36.89 -35.32
CA HIS A 87 21.07 -37.24 -35.95
C HIS A 87 20.26 -38.23 -35.13
N ARG A 88 18.98 -37.92 -34.96
CA ARG A 88 17.96 -38.70 -34.25
C ARG A 88 16.81 -39.03 -35.19
N ILE A 89 16.17 -40.18 -34.97
CA ILE A 89 14.91 -40.52 -35.63
C ILE A 89 13.75 -39.86 -34.87
N LEU A 90 12.86 -39.19 -35.58
CA LEU A 90 11.65 -38.57 -35.05
C LEU A 90 10.42 -39.06 -35.81
N LYS A 91 9.40 -39.51 -35.08
CA LYS A 91 8.12 -39.93 -35.67
C LYS A 91 7.13 -38.77 -35.60
N VAL A 92 6.63 -38.32 -36.74
CA VAL A 92 5.67 -37.21 -36.85
C VAL A 92 4.39 -37.70 -37.52
N ARG A 93 3.25 -37.48 -36.86
CA ARG A 93 1.91 -37.79 -37.35
C ARG A 93 1.27 -36.51 -37.93
N THR A 94 0.60 -36.62 -39.07
CA THR A 94 -0.24 -35.54 -39.64
C THR A 94 -1.69 -35.66 -39.15
N LEU A 95 -2.49 -34.60 -39.28
CA LEU A 95 -3.90 -34.59 -38.86
C LEU A 95 -4.77 -35.62 -39.60
N ASP A 96 -4.37 -36.03 -40.80
CA ASP A 96 -5.05 -37.09 -41.59
C ASP A 96 -4.69 -38.51 -41.10
N GLY A 97 -3.90 -38.64 -40.02
CA GLY A 97 -3.51 -39.92 -39.41
C GLY A 97 -2.24 -40.56 -39.98
N VAL A 98 -1.57 -39.94 -40.96
CA VAL A 98 -0.36 -40.49 -41.60
C VAL A 98 0.86 -40.32 -40.70
N LEU A 99 1.55 -41.41 -40.38
CA LEU A 99 2.78 -41.43 -39.60
C LEU A 99 4.00 -41.42 -40.53
N LYS A 100 4.86 -40.40 -40.42
CA LYS A 100 6.13 -40.30 -41.14
C LYS A 100 7.30 -40.32 -40.17
N THR A 101 8.34 -41.07 -40.54
CA THR A 101 9.59 -41.18 -39.78
C THR A 101 10.65 -40.32 -40.44
N LEU A 102 11.15 -39.31 -39.72
CA LEU A 102 12.09 -38.31 -40.21
C LEU A 102 13.42 -38.41 -39.45
N GLN A 103 14.54 -38.19 -40.14
CA GLN A 103 15.85 -38.06 -39.52
C GLN A 103 16.14 -36.57 -39.31
N VAL A 104 16.31 -36.16 -38.05
CA VAL A 104 16.45 -34.76 -37.62
C VAL A 104 17.72 -34.56 -36.81
N ASP A 105 18.31 -33.37 -36.86
CA ASP A 105 19.50 -33.01 -36.07
C ASP A 105 19.10 -32.58 -34.65
N ASP A 106 19.48 -33.36 -33.64
CA ASP A 106 19.12 -33.15 -32.23
C ASP A 106 19.83 -31.94 -31.60
N SER A 107 20.79 -31.31 -32.32
CA SER A 107 21.45 -30.08 -31.89
C SER A 107 20.68 -28.80 -32.25
N TYR A 108 19.64 -28.90 -33.09
CA TYR A 108 18.82 -27.75 -33.47
C TYR A 108 17.58 -27.58 -32.59
N THR A 109 17.14 -26.34 -32.46
CA THR A 109 15.88 -25.99 -31.80
C THR A 109 14.69 -26.47 -32.63
N VAL A 110 13.54 -26.66 -31.99
CA VAL A 110 12.32 -27.09 -32.66
C VAL A 110 11.97 -26.15 -33.83
N GLY A 111 12.21 -24.84 -33.70
CA GLY A 111 11.99 -23.87 -34.77
C GLY A 111 12.84 -24.14 -36.02
N SER A 112 14.14 -24.39 -35.87
CA SER A 112 15.02 -24.75 -37.00
C SER A 112 14.69 -26.13 -37.58
N LEU A 113 14.22 -27.06 -36.74
CA LEU A 113 13.77 -28.37 -37.18
C LEU A 113 12.48 -28.31 -38.02
N MET A 114 11.62 -27.30 -37.81
CA MET A 114 10.38 -27.15 -38.59
C MET A 114 10.67 -26.95 -40.07
N ILE A 115 11.76 -26.27 -40.43
CA ILE A 115 12.19 -26.11 -41.83
C ILE A 115 12.40 -27.49 -42.46
N THR A 116 13.22 -28.33 -41.83
CA THR A 116 13.54 -29.68 -42.34
C THR A 116 12.29 -30.57 -42.39
N ILE A 117 11.45 -30.51 -41.37
CA ILE A 117 10.24 -31.33 -41.25
C ILE A 117 9.21 -30.91 -42.30
N CYS A 118 8.89 -29.62 -42.42
CA CYS A 118 7.93 -29.09 -43.38
C CYS A 118 8.39 -29.29 -44.83
N THR A 119 9.67 -29.08 -45.15
CA THR A 119 10.21 -29.34 -46.50
C THR A 119 10.07 -30.81 -46.90
N ARG A 120 10.36 -31.77 -46.00
CA ARG A 120 10.15 -33.21 -46.29
C ARG A 120 8.67 -33.61 -46.33
N MET A 121 7.79 -32.79 -45.76
CA MET A 121 6.34 -32.98 -45.78
C MET A 121 5.65 -32.32 -46.99
N GLY A 122 6.38 -31.52 -47.79
CA GLY A 122 5.82 -30.77 -48.92
C GLY A 122 5.09 -29.48 -48.50
N ILE A 123 5.33 -28.98 -47.29
CA ILE A 123 4.75 -27.75 -46.76
C ILE A 123 5.76 -26.62 -46.96
N THR A 124 5.41 -25.64 -47.78
CA THR A 124 6.30 -24.50 -48.10
C THR A 124 6.34 -23.44 -47.00
N ASN A 125 5.29 -23.35 -46.19
CA ASN A 125 5.16 -22.33 -45.13
C ASN A 125 5.51 -22.92 -43.75
N HIS A 126 6.80 -23.18 -43.52
CA HIS A 126 7.29 -23.85 -42.30
C HIS A 126 7.10 -23.05 -41.01
N GLU A 127 6.94 -21.72 -41.10
CA GLU A 127 6.79 -20.83 -39.93
C GLU A 127 5.39 -20.89 -39.30
N GLU A 128 4.39 -21.43 -40.00
CA GLU A 128 3.02 -21.53 -39.50
C GLU A 128 2.72 -22.82 -38.75
N TYR A 129 3.62 -23.80 -38.80
CA TYR A 129 3.42 -25.14 -38.25
C TYR A 129 4.34 -25.40 -37.07
N SER A 130 3.87 -26.21 -36.12
CA SER A 130 4.63 -26.66 -34.96
C SER A 130 4.25 -28.09 -34.60
N LEU A 131 5.06 -28.70 -33.74
CA LEU A 131 4.81 -30.01 -33.17
C LEU A 131 4.05 -29.90 -31.85
N VAL A 132 3.15 -30.86 -31.63
CA VAL A 132 2.37 -31.07 -30.41
C VAL A 132 2.69 -32.45 -29.85
N ARG A 133 2.87 -32.54 -28.54
CA ARG A 133 3.03 -33.80 -27.82
C ARG A 133 1.66 -34.36 -27.43
N GLU A 134 1.31 -35.54 -27.93
CA GLU A 134 0.08 -36.24 -27.54
C GLU A 134 0.34 -37.10 -26.30
N LEU A 135 -0.25 -36.74 -25.16
CA LEU A 135 -0.16 -37.55 -23.93
C LEU A 135 -1.23 -38.67 -23.93
N PRO A 136 -0.91 -39.90 -23.49
CA PRO A 136 -1.90 -40.99 -23.33
C PRO A 136 -3.03 -40.63 -22.36
N GLU A 137 -4.26 -41.11 -22.60
CA GLU A 137 -5.45 -40.79 -21.78
C GLU A 137 -5.26 -41.11 -20.27
N GLU A 138 -4.48 -42.13 -19.92
CA GLU A 138 -4.21 -42.51 -18.52
C GLU A 138 -3.31 -41.51 -17.76
N GLU A 139 -2.49 -40.71 -18.45
CA GLU A 139 -1.66 -39.66 -17.82
C GLU A 139 -2.35 -38.30 -17.77
N LYS A 140 -3.34 -38.05 -18.64
CA LYS A 140 -4.24 -36.89 -18.55
C LYS A 140 -5.01 -36.89 -17.22
N GLU A 141 -5.33 -38.05 -16.65
CA GLU A 141 -5.97 -38.16 -15.33
C GLU A 141 -5.00 -37.98 -14.15
N LYS A 142 -3.71 -38.32 -14.32
CA LYS A 142 -2.69 -38.21 -13.25
C LYS A 142 -2.20 -36.77 -13.04
N THR A 143 -2.07 -35.99 -14.10
CA THR A 143 -1.79 -34.54 -13.99
C THR A 143 -2.94 -33.75 -13.37
N LEU A 144 -4.17 -34.28 -13.41
CA LEU A 144 -5.36 -33.73 -12.75
C LEU A 144 -5.53 -34.16 -11.28
N THR A 145 -4.77 -35.14 -10.79
CA THR A 145 -4.95 -35.71 -9.43
C THR A 145 -3.87 -35.29 -8.43
N LEU A 146 -2.70 -34.81 -8.87
CA LEU A 146 -1.63 -34.32 -7.98
C LEU A 146 -1.85 -32.91 -7.40
N LYS A 147 -2.93 -32.21 -7.77
CA LYS A 147 -3.37 -30.96 -7.10
C LYS A 147 -4.48 -31.18 -6.05
N ARG A 148 -4.76 -32.43 -5.64
CA ARG A 148 -5.62 -32.73 -4.49
C ARG A 148 -4.78 -32.88 -3.22
N GLY A 149 -4.04 -31.84 -2.88
CA GLY A 149 -3.17 -31.82 -1.70
C GLY A 149 -3.32 -30.59 -0.82
N ASP A 150 -4.19 -29.63 -1.14
CA ASP A 150 -4.32 -28.42 -0.32
C ASP A 150 -5.78 -28.00 -0.14
N LYS A 151 -6.27 -28.04 1.11
CA LYS A 151 -7.66 -27.78 1.50
C LYS A 151 -7.99 -26.28 1.59
N THR A 152 -7.19 -25.42 0.98
CA THR A 152 -7.23 -23.96 1.17
C THR A 152 -7.41 -23.15 -0.12
N LEU A 153 -7.88 -23.76 -1.21
CA LEU A 153 -8.15 -23.01 -2.45
C LEU A 153 -9.44 -22.16 -2.34
N PRO A 154 -9.38 -20.83 -2.58
CA PRO A 154 -10.54 -19.93 -2.49
C PRO A 154 -11.67 -20.34 -3.45
N LYS A 155 -12.95 -20.20 -3.02
CA LYS A 155 -14.16 -20.48 -3.83
C LYS A 155 -14.14 -19.88 -5.25
N THR A 156 -13.41 -18.77 -5.44
CA THR A 156 -13.27 -18.03 -6.70
C THR A 156 -12.38 -18.75 -7.73
N GLN A 157 -11.41 -19.57 -7.28
CA GLN A 157 -10.53 -20.38 -8.12
C GLN A 157 -11.27 -21.61 -8.65
N LYS A 158 -12.02 -22.30 -7.78
CA LYS A 158 -12.87 -23.44 -8.15
C LYS A 158 -13.92 -23.08 -9.22
N ARG A 159 -14.53 -21.90 -9.08
CA ARG A 159 -15.45 -21.35 -10.10
C ARG A 159 -14.75 -21.00 -11.41
N LEU A 160 -13.48 -20.60 -11.39
CA LEU A 160 -12.69 -20.34 -12.61
C LEU A 160 -12.46 -21.65 -13.36
N GLU A 161 -12.02 -22.70 -12.67
CA GLU A 161 -11.82 -24.03 -13.27
C GLU A 161 -13.12 -24.64 -13.80
N GLU A 162 -14.25 -24.45 -13.10
CA GLU A 162 -15.57 -24.87 -13.58
C GLU A 162 -16.08 -24.06 -14.79
N MET A 163 -15.71 -22.78 -14.92
CA MET A 163 -16.03 -21.93 -16.07
C MET A 163 -15.10 -22.20 -17.26
N LYS A 164 -13.81 -22.45 -17.01
CA LYS A 164 -12.85 -22.97 -18.01
C LYS A 164 -13.33 -24.29 -18.61
N LYS A 165 -13.85 -25.21 -17.79
CA LYS A 165 -14.41 -26.48 -18.28
C LYS A 165 -15.62 -26.31 -19.21
N LYS A 166 -16.28 -25.14 -19.21
CA LYS A 166 -17.45 -24.83 -20.05
C LYS A 166 -17.10 -24.10 -21.34
N LEU A 167 -15.97 -23.40 -21.40
CA LEU A 167 -15.47 -22.68 -22.57
C LEU A 167 -14.19 -23.38 -23.03
N HIS A 168 -14.25 -24.19 -24.09
CA HIS A 168 -13.05 -24.83 -24.65
C HIS A 168 -12.17 -23.77 -25.33
N THR A 169 -11.28 -23.16 -24.55
CA THR A 169 -10.07 -22.52 -25.07
C THR A 169 -9.06 -23.59 -25.51
N ASP A 170 -8.04 -23.25 -26.30
CA ASP A 170 -7.09 -24.17 -26.99
C ASP A 170 -6.15 -24.96 -26.04
N ASP A 171 -6.63 -25.26 -24.83
CA ASP A 171 -5.94 -25.72 -23.62
C ASP A 171 -5.47 -27.19 -23.63
N GLU A 172 -5.84 -28.00 -24.63
CA GLU A 172 -5.52 -29.44 -24.60
C GLU A 172 -4.28 -29.84 -25.42
N LEU A 173 -3.60 -28.88 -26.06
CA LEU A 173 -2.48 -29.17 -26.97
C LEU A 173 -1.14 -28.79 -26.32
N ASN A 174 -0.34 -29.80 -25.99
CA ASN A 174 1.00 -29.61 -25.44
C ASN A 174 2.00 -29.23 -26.56
N TRP A 175 1.98 -27.96 -26.97
CA TRP A 175 2.86 -27.43 -28.01
C TRP A 175 4.32 -27.45 -27.58
N LEU A 176 5.22 -27.82 -28.50
CA LEU A 176 6.66 -27.66 -28.27
C LEU A 176 7.10 -26.19 -28.42
N ASP A 177 8.03 -25.79 -27.57
CA ASP A 177 8.73 -24.51 -27.56
C ASP A 177 9.74 -24.46 -28.72
N HIS A 178 9.67 -23.40 -29.53
CA HIS A 178 10.51 -23.24 -30.73
C HIS A 178 11.93 -22.76 -30.40
N SER A 179 12.12 -22.18 -29.21
CA SER A 179 13.42 -21.67 -28.75
C SER A 179 14.30 -22.74 -28.14
N LYS A 180 13.74 -23.92 -27.83
CA LYS A 180 14.41 -25.03 -27.16
C LYS A 180 14.62 -26.20 -28.10
N THR A 181 15.60 -27.05 -27.77
CA THR A 181 15.83 -28.33 -28.45
C THR A 181 14.78 -29.37 -28.03
N LEU A 182 14.69 -30.49 -28.76
CA LEU A 182 13.80 -31.60 -28.40
C LEU A 182 14.18 -32.25 -27.06
N ARG A 183 15.46 -32.15 -26.66
CA ARG A 183 16.02 -32.78 -25.44
C ARG A 183 15.71 -31.96 -24.18
N GLU A 184 15.86 -30.64 -24.25
CA GLU A 184 15.47 -29.72 -23.16
C GLU A 184 13.97 -29.83 -22.81
N GLN A 185 13.17 -30.34 -23.74
CA GLN A 185 11.72 -30.55 -23.60
C GLN A 185 11.35 -32.02 -23.31
N ASP A 186 12.33 -32.88 -23.01
CA ASP A 186 12.15 -34.27 -22.59
C ASP A 186 11.38 -35.15 -23.59
N ILE A 187 11.61 -34.92 -24.89
CA ILE A 187 11.00 -35.72 -25.95
C ILE A 187 11.90 -36.91 -26.26
N GLN A 188 11.37 -38.12 -26.10
CA GLN A 188 12.11 -39.36 -26.32
C GLN A 188 12.16 -39.73 -27.82
N PRO A 189 13.23 -40.42 -28.31
CA PRO A 189 13.34 -40.82 -29.72
C PRO A 189 12.22 -41.76 -30.21
N THR A 190 11.53 -42.45 -29.31
CA THR A 190 10.43 -43.37 -29.61
C THR A 190 9.07 -42.68 -29.70
N GLU A 191 8.95 -41.43 -29.29
CA GLU A 191 7.70 -40.69 -29.15
C GLU A 191 7.17 -40.19 -30.50
N VAL A 192 5.84 -40.15 -30.64
CA VAL A 192 5.13 -39.66 -31.84
C VAL A 192 4.61 -38.26 -31.57
N LEU A 193 5.01 -37.30 -32.40
CA LEU A 193 4.57 -35.91 -32.31
C LEU A 193 3.55 -35.59 -33.41
N LEU A 194 2.54 -34.78 -33.09
CA LEU A 194 1.52 -34.33 -34.04
C LEU A 194 1.95 -33.00 -34.69
N LEU A 195 1.98 -32.94 -36.01
CA LEU A 195 2.21 -31.69 -36.75
C LEU A 195 0.89 -30.93 -36.90
N ARG A 196 0.83 -29.70 -36.39
CA ARG A 196 -0.37 -28.85 -36.43
C ARG A 196 -0.01 -27.40 -36.71
N ARG A 197 -0.90 -26.67 -37.38
CA ARG A 197 -0.75 -25.23 -37.64
C ARG A 197 -0.90 -24.46 -36.33
N LYS A 198 0.13 -23.70 -35.93
CA LYS A 198 0.21 -22.90 -34.69
C LYS A 198 -0.04 -21.42 -34.95
N PHE A 199 0.40 -20.90 -36.11
CA PHE A 199 0.27 -19.48 -36.45
C PHE A 199 -0.58 -19.31 -37.72
N PHE A 200 -1.56 -18.39 -37.67
CA PHE A 200 -2.48 -18.11 -38.78
C PHE A 200 -2.09 -16.80 -39.46
N TYR A 201 -1.08 -16.81 -40.34
CA TYR A 201 -0.51 -15.59 -40.92
C TYR A 201 -1.05 -15.30 -42.34
N SER A 202 -1.16 -16.30 -43.22
CA SER A 202 -1.70 -16.18 -44.58
C SER A 202 -2.81 -17.19 -44.89
N ASP A 203 -3.99 -16.69 -45.25
CA ASP A 203 -5.12 -17.50 -45.76
C ASP A 203 -5.55 -17.08 -47.18
N GLN A 204 -4.66 -16.45 -47.93
CA GLN A 204 -4.90 -16.15 -49.35
C GLN A 204 -4.36 -17.30 -50.19
N ASN A 205 -5.20 -18.31 -50.42
CA ASN A 205 -5.32 -19.13 -51.64
C ASN A 205 -5.91 -20.53 -51.32
N VAL A 206 -7.20 -20.59 -50.95
CA VAL A 206 -8.00 -21.81 -51.09
C VAL A 206 -9.14 -21.46 -52.04
N ASP A 207 -8.98 -21.85 -53.30
CA ASP A 207 -9.95 -21.64 -54.38
C ASP A 207 -10.87 -22.87 -54.48
N ALA A 208 -12.08 -22.72 -55.02
CA ALA A 208 -13.06 -23.79 -55.24
C ALA A 208 -12.58 -24.89 -56.22
N ARG A 209 -11.36 -24.75 -56.74
CA ARG A 209 -10.72 -25.62 -57.73
C ARG A 209 -10.04 -26.85 -57.11
N ASP A 210 -9.77 -26.84 -55.79
CA ASP A 210 -9.24 -28.00 -55.06
C ASP A 210 -10.26 -28.50 -54.01
N PRO A 211 -11.11 -29.48 -54.36
CA PRO A 211 -12.13 -30.00 -53.45
C PRO A 211 -11.54 -30.74 -52.23
N VAL A 212 -10.28 -31.22 -52.29
CA VAL A 212 -9.63 -31.90 -51.17
C VAL A 212 -9.17 -30.89 -50.13
N GLN A 213 -8.47 -29.83 -50.56
CA GLN A 213 -8.03 -28.76 -49.67
C GLN A 213 -9.21 -28.01 -49.04
N LEU A 214 -10.27 -27.74 -49.83
CA LEU A 214 -11.50 -27.13 -49.33
C LEU A 214 -12.20 -28.03 -48.30
N ASN A 215 -12.23 -29.35 -48.52
CA ASN A 215 -12.84 -30.29 -47.58
C ASN A 215 -12.06 -30.35 -46.25
N LEU A 216 -10.72 -30.36 -46.30
CA LEU A 216 -9.88 -30.31 -45.10
C LEU A 216 -10.11 -29.01 -44.31
N LEU A 217 -10.18 -27.87 -44.99
CA LEU A 217 -10.46 -26.57 -44.35
C LEU A 217 -11.87 -26.53 -43.74
N TYR A 218 -12.87 -27.09 -44.43
CA TYR A 218 -14.23 -27.22 -43.93
C TYR A 218 -14.28 -28.07 -42.65
N VAL A 219 -13.66 -29.25 -42.64
CA VAL A 219 -13.63 -30.14 -41.47
C VAL A 219 -12.93 -29.46 -40.30
N GLN A 220 -11.80 -28.81 -40.54
CA GLN A 220 -11.08 -28.06 -39.50
C GLN A 220 -11.92 -26.91 -38.94
N SER A 221 -12.60 -26.15 -39.79
CA SER A 221 -13.47 -25.04 -39.38
C SER A 221 -14.66 -25.55 -38.58
N ARG A 222 -15.32 -26.61 -39.06
CA ARG A 222 -16.45 -27.25 -38.37
C ARG A 222 -16.02 -27.74 -36.98
N ASP A 223 -14.93 -28.49 -36.90
CA ASP A 223 -14.45 -29.03 -35.62
C ASP A 223 -14.02 -27.91 -34.68
N ALA A 224 -13.43 -26.82 -35.19
CA ALA A 224 -13.08 -25.66 -34.38
C ALA A 224 -14.31 -24.96 -33.77
N ILE A 225 -15.41 -24.86 -34.52
CA ILE A 225 -16.69 -24.31 -34.06
C ILE A 225 -17.32 -25.26 -33.02
N LEU A 226 -17.48 -26.54 -33.34
CA LEU A 226 -18.11 -27.54 -32.47
C LEU A 226 -17.37 -27.72 -31.14
N ASN A 227 -16.04 -27.74 -31.21
CA ASN A 227 -15.20 -27.84 -30.03
C ASN A 227 -15.13 -26.52 -29.26
N GLY A 228 -15.71 -25.41 -29.73
CA GLY A 228 -15.72 -24.13 -29.02
C GLY A 228 -14.40 -23.34 -29.06
N THR A 229 -13.36 -23.89 -29.69
CA THR A 229 -12.07 -23.21 -29.91
C THR A 229 -12.22 -21.93 -30.74
N HIS A 230 -13.27 -21.88 -31.56
CA HIS A 230 -13.68 -20.69 -32.28
C HIS A 230 -15.03 -20.18 -31.72
N PRO A 231 -15.03 -19.16 -30.84
CA PRO A 231 -16.24 -18.64 -30.25
C PRO A 231 -17.12 -17.99 -31.32
N VAL A 232 -18.38 -18.44 -31.38
CA VAL A 232 -19.43 -17.88 -32.23
C VAL A 232 -20.63 -17.47 -31.41
N SER A 233 -21.34 -16.44 -31.88
CA SER A 233 -22.63 -16.07 -31.34
C SER A 233 -23.68 -17.16 -31.61
N MET A 234 -24.79 -17.09 -30.89
CA MET A 234 -25.89 -18.03 -31.06
C MET A 234 -26.46 -18.01 -32.48
N ASP A 235 -26.59 -16.83 -33.09
CA ASP A 235 -27.16 -16.70 -34.43
C ASP A 235 -26.20 -17.22 -35.51
N GLU A 236 -24.89 -17.01 -35.35
CA GLU A 236 -23.86 -17.59 -36.23
C GLU A 236 -23.82 -19.11 -36.11
N ALA A 237 -23.91 -19.67 -34.90
CA ALA A 237 -23.96 -21.12 -34.67
C ALA A 237 -25.17 -21.77 -35.37
N ILE A 238 -26.32 -21.10 -35.38
CA ILE A 238 -27.53 -21.57 -36.08
C ILE A 238 -27.31 -21.58 -37.61
N GLN A 239 -26.65 -20.56 -38.15
CA GLN A 239 -26.33 -20.48 -39.59
C GLN A 239 -25.31 -21.57 -39.99
N PHE A 240 -24.28 -21.82 -39.18
CA PHE A 240 -23.35 -22.94 -39.40
C PHE A 240 -24.07 -24.29 -39.33
N GLY A 241 -24.98 -24.48 -38.37
CA GLY A 241 -25.81 -25.68 -38.28
C GLY A 241 -26.65 -25.90 -39.55
N GLY A 242 -27.20 -24.82 -40.13
CA GLY A 242 -27.98 -24.87 -41.37
C GLY A 242 -27.13 -25.23 -42.60
N LEU A 243 -25.95 -24.64 -42.74
CA LEU A 243 -25.00 -24.97 -43.80
C LEU A 243 -24.45 -26.41 -43.65
N GLN A 244 -24.20 -26.86 -42.43
CA GLN A 244 -23.79 -28.24 -42.16
C GLN A 244 -24.89 -29.25 -42.50
N CYS A 245 -26.17 -28.92 -42.27
CA CYS A 245 -27.30 -29.73 -42.72
C CYS A 245 -27.35 -29.84 -44.25
N GLN A 246 -27.08 -28.75 -44.98
CA GLN A 246 -27.00 -28.78 -46.44
C GLN A 246 -25.84 -29.67 -46.93
N VAL A 247 -24.69 -29.64 -46.25
CA VAL A 247 -23.53 -30.49 -46.58
C VAL A 247 -23.80 -31.97 -46.29
N GLN A 248 -24.46 -32.31 -45.18
CA GLN A 248 -24.66 -33.71 -44.78
C GLN A 248 -25.91 -34.36 -45.39
N PHE A 249 -26.99 -33.59 -45.57
CA PHE A 249 -28.31 -34.12 -45.94
C PHE A 249 -28.88 -33.57 -47.25
N GLY A 250 -28.19 -32.61 -47.90
CA GLY A 250 -28.69 -31.94 -49.10
C GLY A 250 -29.88 -31.01 -48.82
N ASP A 251 -30.74 -30.82 -49.82
CA ASP A 251 -31.84 -29.85 -49.77
C ASP A 251 -32.85 -30.10 -48.64
N HIS A 252 -33.40 -29.00 -48.10
CA HIS A 252 -34.36 -29.04 -47.01
C HIS A 252 -35.73 -29.61 -47.43
N VAL A 253 -36.15 -30.70 -46.77
CA VAL A 253 -37.47 -31.32 -46.96
C VAL A 253 -38.32 -31.20 -45.68
N GLU A 254 -39.39 -30.41 -45.73
CA GLU A 254 -40.23 -30.05 -44.57
C GLU A 254 -40.97 -31.25 -43.93
N THR A 255 -41.13 -32.36 -44.68
CA THR A 255 -41.72 -33.60 -44.15
C THR A 255 -40.73 -34.46 -43.37
N LYS A 256 -39.43 -34.38 -43.69
CA LYS A 256 -38.33 -35.18 -43.10
C LYS A 256 -37.62 -34.43 -41.97
N HIS A 257 -37.37 -33.14 -42.15
CA HIS A 257 -36.59 -32.30 -41.23
C HIS A 257 -37.50 -31.66 -40.17
N LYS A 258 -37.88 -32.45 -39.16
CA LYS A 258 -38.69 -32.02 -38.01
C LYS A 258 -37.88 -32.10 -36.70
N PRO A 259 -38.27 -31.39 -35.63
CA PRO A 259 -37.58 -31.45 -34.35
C PRO A 259 -37.43 -32.89 -33.84
N GLY A 260 -36.20 -33.28 -33.47
CA GLY A 260 -35.80 -34.65 -33.13
C GLY A 260 -35.08 -35.42 -34.26
N PHE A 261 -34.77 -34.76 -35.38
CA PHE A 261 -34.07 -35.36 -36.52
C PHE A 261 -32.54 -35.21 -36.42
N LEU A 262 -32.04 -34.10 -35.84
CA LEU A 262 -30.60 -33.85 -35.71
C LEU A 262 -30.07 -34.24 -34.33
N ASP A 263 -28.90 -34.88 -34.26
CA ASP A 263 -28.12 -34.90 -33.02
C ASP A 263 -27.42 -33.55 -32.84
N LEU A 264 -28.01 -32.68 -32.01
CA LEU A 264 -27.52 -31.33 -31.78
C LEU A 264 -26.05 -31.26 -31.31
N LYS A 265 -25.49 -32.34 -30.76
CA LYS A 265 -24.07 -32.38 -30.36
C LYS A 265 -23.10 -32.34 -31.54
N GLU A 266 -23.52 -32.76 -32.72
CA GLU A 266 -22.69 -32.79 -33.92
C GLU A 266 -22.81 -31.51 -34.76
N PHE A 267 -23.80 -30.66 -34.48
CA PHE A 267 -24.12 -29.46 -35.27
C PHE A 267 -23.97 -28.16 -34.50
N LEU A 268 -23.90 -28.21 -33.16
CA LEU A 268 -23.75 -27.05 -32.31
C LEU A 268 -22.67 -27.25 -31.24
N PRO A 269 -21.98 -26.16 -30.86
CA PRO A 269 -21.14 -26.16 -29.66
C PRO A 269 -21.93 -26.59 -28.42
N LYS A 270 -21.27 -27.31 -27.49
CA LYS A 270 -21.89 -27.83 -26.25
C LYS A 270 -22.63 -26.76 -25.42
N GLU A 271 -22.23 -25.50 -25.54
CA GLU A 271 -22.85 -24.34 -24.90
C GLU A 271 -24.30 -24.09 -25.37
N TYR A 272 -24.60 -24.34 -26.65
CA TYR A 272 -25.90 -24.03 -27.26
C TYR A 272 -26.84 -25.24 -27.38
N VAL A 273 -26.34 -26.47 -27.18
CA VAL A 273 -27.13 -27.72 -27.25
C VAL A 273 -28.31 -27.75 -26.28
N LYS A 274 -28.20 -27.09 -25.12
CA LYS A 274 -29.25 -27.09 -24.07
C LYS A 274 -30.38 -26.09 -24.31
N ILE A 275 -30.33 -25.29 -25.38
CA ILE A 275 -31.33 -24.26 -25.66
C ILE A 275 -32.57 -24.87 -26.31
N LYS A 276 -33.73 -24.71 -25.67
CA LYS A 276 -35.01 -25.22 -26.20
C LYS A 276 -35.39 -24.51 -27.51
N GLY A 277 -35.72 -25.29 -28.53
CA GLY A 277 -36.23 -24.79 -29.82
C GLY A 277 -35.18 -24.33 -30.83
N ILE A 278 -33.88 -24.55 -30.57
CA ILE A 278 -32.79 -24.16 -31.48
C ILE A 278 -32.79 -24.95 -32.79
N GLU A 279 -33.15 -26.24 -32.75
CA GLU A 279 -33.25 -27.12 -33.92
C GLU A 279 -34.24 -26.59 -34.98
N LYS A 280 -35.37 -26.03 -34.55
CA LYS A 280 -36.35 -25.41 -35.44
C LYS A 280 -35.77 -24.19 -36.16
N LYS A 281 -34.88 -23.43 -35.50
CA LYS A 281 -34.20 -22.28 -36.10
C LYS A 281 -33.12 -22.72 -37.10
N ILE A 282 -32.41 -23.81 -36.83
CA ILE A 282 -31.46 -24.42 -37.77
C ILE A 282 -32.18 -24.83 -39.07
N PHE A 283 -33.34 -25.47 -38.96
CA PHE A 283 -34.13 -25.83 -40.14
C PHE A 283 -34.68 -24.62 -40.90
N ALA A 284 -34.97 -23.52 -40.22
CA ALA A 284 -35.37 -22.27 -40.87
C ALA A 284 -34.21 -21.66 -41.70
N GLU A 285 -32.95 -21.78 -41.24
CA GLU A 285 -31.78 -21.42 -42.03
C GLU A 285 -31.50 -22.44 -43.15
N HIS A 286 -31.64 -23.74 -42.88
CA HIS A 286 -31.49 -24.79 -43.90
C HIS A 286 -32.43 -24.57 -45.10
N LYS A 287 -33.67 -24.12 -44.85
CA LYS A 287 -34.64 -23.76 -45.90
C LYS A 287 -34.17 -22.62 -46.81
N LYS A 288 -33.28 -21.74 -46.35
CA LYS A 288 -32.71 -20.64 -47.17
C LYS A 288 -31.60 -21.10 -48.10
N PHE A 289 -31.01 -22.27 -47.86
CA PHE A 289 -29.89 -22.81 -48.64
C PHE A 289 -30.30 -23.90 -49.63
N VAL A 290 -31.59 -24.08 -49.87
CA VAL A 290 -32.13 -25.02 -50.87
C VAL A 290 -31.59 -24.67 -52.26
N GLY A 291 -31.10 -25.66 -53.00
CA GLY A 291 -30.51 -25.53 -54.32
C GLY A 291 -28.99 -25.33 -54.33
N LEU A 292 -28.33 -25.33 -53.17
CA LEU A 292 -26.87 -25.34 -53.09
C LEU A 292 -26.29 -26.74 -53.17
N SER A 293 -25.26 -26.92 -54.00
CA SER A 293 -24.47 -28.16 -54.02
C SER A 293 -23.61 -28.32 -52.75
N GLU A 294 -23.17 -29.53 -52.46
CA GLU A 294 -22.30 -29.84 -51.31
C GLU A 294 -21.00 -29.00 -51.34
N VAL A 295 -20.39 -28.85 -52.52
CA VAL A 295 -19.15 -28.09 -52.71
C VAL A 295 -19.40 -26.61 -52.45
N GLU A 296 -20.47 -26.04 -52.99
CA GLU A 296 -20.83 -24.64 -52.75
C GLU A 296 -21.22 -24.37 -51.29
N ALA A 297 -21.85 -25.34 -50.63
CA ALA A 297 -22.15 -25.26 -49.21
C ALA A 297 -20.87 -25.26 -48.36
N LYS A 298 -19.86 -26.07 -48.71
CA LYS A 298 -18.53 -26.06 -48.07
C LYS A 298 -17.77 -24.74 -48.34
N VAL A 299 -17.85 -24.20 -49.55
CA VAL A 299 -17.31 -22.86 -49.87
C VAL A 299 -18.00 -21.79 -49.02
N LYS A 300 -19.33 -21.77 -48.94
CA LYS A 300 -20.05 -20.79 -48.11
C LYS A 300 -19.77 -20.96 -46.62
N TYR A 301 -19.66 -22.19 -46.12
CA TYR A 301 -19.31 -22.46 -44.73
C TYR A 301 -17.92 -21.91 -44.39
N THR A 302 -16.91 -22.17 -45.23
CA THR A 302 -15.54 -21.69 -45.02
C THR A 302 -15.43 -20.17 -45.23
N GLN A 303 -16.13 -19.59 -46.21
CA GLN A 303 -16.21 -18.13 -46.39
C GLN A 303 -16.87 -17.44 -45.20
N PHE A 304 -17.95 -18.00 -44.67
CA PHE A 304 -18.63 -17.46 -43.51
C PHE A 304 -17.77 -17.58 -42.26
N CYS A 305 -17.10 -18.72 -42.04
CA CYS A 305 -16.13 -18.87 -40.96
C CYS A 305 -15.01 -17.82 -41.04
N ARG A 306 -14.53 -17.49 -42.25
CA ARG A 306 -13.49 -16.49 -42.48
C ARG A 306 -13.95 -15.05 -42.33
N SER A 307 -15.24 -14.77 -42.53
CA SER A 307 -15.80 -13.43 -42.35
C SER A 307 -16.07 -13.10 -40.87
N LEU A 308 -16.02 -14.10 -39.99
CA LEU A 308 -16.16 -13.89 -38.55
C LEU A 308 -15.04 -12.99 -38.03
N LYS A 309 -15.41 -12.01 -37.20
CA LYS A 309 -14.47 -11.12 -36.52
C LYS A 309 -13.55 -11.86 -35.55
N THR A 310 -13.93 -13.08 -35.17
CA THR A 310 -13.19 -13.99 -34.30
C THR A 310 -12.21 -14.89 -35.07
N TYR A 311 -12.17 -14.82 -36.42
CA TYR A 311 -11.36 -15.70 -37.26
C TYR A 311 -9.87 -15.41 -37.15
N GLY A 312 -9.08 -16.47 -36.93
CA GLY A 312 -7.64 -16.36 -36.67
C GLY A 312 -7.29 -15.71 -35.33
N ILE A 313 -8.23 -15.66 -34.37
CA ILE A 313 -8.01 -15.14 -33.01
C ILE A 313 -7.87 -16.30 -32.03
N THR A 314 -6.76 -16.33 -31.27
CA THR A 314 -6.59 -17.25 -30.14
C THR A 314 -7.18 -16.63 -28.88
N PHE A 315 -8.14 -17.30 -28.25
CA PHE A 315 -8.86 -16.77 -27.08
C PHE A 315 -8.36 -17.36 -25.77
N PHE A 316 -8.25 -16.50 -24.75
CA PHE A 316 -7.91 -16.85 -23.37
C PHE A 316 -8.98 -16.29 -22.43
N LEU A 317 -9.42 -17.10 -21.46
CA LEU A 317 -10.38 -16.65 -20.45
C LEU A 317 -9.64 -15.93 -19.32
N VAL A 318 -9.89 -14.63 -19.17
CA VAL A 318 -9.23 -13.78 -18.17
C VAL A 318 -10.24 -13.15 -17.22
N LYS A 319 -9.79 -12.75 -16.03
CA LYS A 319 -10.60 -11.95 -15.10
C LYS A 319 -10.02 -10.55 -14.96
N GLU A 320 -10.80 -9.55 -15.33
CA GLU A 320 -10.39 -8.14 -15.17
C GLU A 320 -11.10 -7.50 -13.97
N LYS A 321 -10.43 -6.55 -13.32
CA LYS A 321 -11.03 -5.73 -12.27
C LYS A 321 -11.87 -4.61 -12.92
N MET A 322 -13.13 -4.49 -12.51
CA MET A 322 -13.99 -3.40 -12.99
C MET A 322 -13.46 -2.03 -12.54
N LYS A 323 -13.40 -1.06 -13.45
CA LYS A 323 -13.06 0.32 -13.10
C LYS A 323 -14.06 0.88 -12.09
N GLY A 324 -13.57 1.42 -10.97
CA GLY A 324 -14.39 2.01 -9.91
C GLY A 324 -15.13 1.04 -8.97
N LYS A 325 -15.00 -0.29 -9.14
CA LYS A 325 -15.61 -1.29 -8.24
C LYS A 325 -14.66 -2.45 -7.98
N ASN A 326 -14.52 -2.89 -6.73
CA ASN A 326 -13.66 -4.04 -6.38
C ASN A 326 -14.31 -5.39 -6.73
N LYS A 327 -14.69 -5.58 -8.00
CA LYS A 327 -15.34 -6.78 -8.53
C LYS A 327 -14.59 -7.28 -9.76
N LEU A 328 -14.26 -8.56 -9.77
CA LEU A 328 -13.66 -9.25 -10.91
C LEU A 328 -14.75 -9.74 -11.86
N VAL A 329 -14.59 -9.48 -13.15
CA VAL A 329 -15.52 -9.88 -14.21
C VAL A 329 -14.78 -10.76 -15.22
N PRO A 330 -15.35 -11.93 -15.59
CA PRO A 330 -14.79 -12.77 -16.64
C PRO A 330 -14.86 -12.06 -18.00
N ARG A 331 -13.79 -12.20 -18.79
CA ARG A 331 -13.63 -11.58 -20.09
C ARG A 331 -12.78 -12.48 -20.99
N LEU A 332 -12.96 -12.37 -22.30
CA LEU A 332 -12.14 -13.09 -23.27
C LEU A 332 -11.05 -12.16 -23.80
N LEU A 333 -9.79 -12.58 -23.67
CA LEU A 333 -8.66 -11.93 -24.31
C LEU A 333 -8.36 -12.70 -25.60
N GLY A 334 -8.60 -12.07 -26.74
CA GLY A 334 -8.23 -12.60 -28.04
C GLY A 334 -6.89 -12.04 -28.50
N ILE A 335 -6.04 -12.88 -29.08
CA ILE A 335 -4.75 -12.46 -29.65
C ILE A 335 -4.76 -12.82 -31.13
N THR A 336 -4.50 -11.81 -31.97
CA THR A 336 -4.44 -11.93 -33.42
C THR A 336 -3.04 -11.59 -33.91
N LYS A 337 -2.75 -11.90 -35.17
CA LYS A 337 -1.49 -11.51 -35.83
C LYS A 337 -1.21 -10.00 -35.86
N GLU A 338 -2.21 -9.16 -35.62
CA GLU A 338 -2.08 -7.70 -35.74
C GLU A 338 -2.50 -6.95 -34.47
N SER A 339 -3.22 -7.61 -33.55
CA SER A 339 -3.85 -6.95 -32.42
C SER A 339 -4.18 -7.88 -31.27
N VAL A 340 -4.19 -7.33 -30.06
CA VAL A 340 -4.85 -7.92 -28.90
C VAL A 340 -6.26 -7.35 -28.81
N VAL A 341 -7.26 -8.20 -28.70
CA VAL A 341 -8.68 -7.82 -28.58
C VAL A 341 -9.23 -8.24 -27.22
N ARG A 342 -10.07 -7.39 -26.65
CA ARG A 342 -10.86 -7.69 -25.46
C ARG A 342 -12.29 -7.95 -25.90
N VAL A 343 -12.84 -9.09 -25.52
CA VAL A 343 -14.14 -9.60 -25.98
C VAL A 343 -15.03 -9.94 -24.80
N ASP A 344 -16.32 -9.64 -24.90
CA ASP A 344 -17.29 -10.01 -23.88
C ASP A 344 -17.53 -11.52 -23.82
N GLU A 345 -17.62 -12.10 -22.63
CA GLU A 345 -17.82 -13.54 -22.46
C GLU A 345 -19.19 -14.00 -22.98
N LYS A 346 -20.24 -13.17 -22.86
CA LYS A 346 -21.62 -13.58 -23.18
C LYS A 346 -22.04 -13.16 -24.57
N THR A 347 -21.77 -11.91 -24.96
CA THR A 347 -22.18 -11.41 -26.29
C THR A 347 -21.19 -11.78 -27.37
N LYS A 348 -19.95 -12.19 -27.00
CA LYS A 348 -18.82 -12.43 -27.90
C LYS A 348 -18.46 -11.21 -28.77
N GLU A 349 -18.87 -10.00 -28.35
CA GLU A 349 -18.55 -8.76 -29.04
C GLU A 349 -17.19 -8.20 -28.60
N ILE A 350 -16.47 -7.58 -29.54
CA ILE A 350 -15.19 -6.92 -29.27
C ILE A 350 -15.45 -5.60 -28.55
N LEU A 351 -15.02 -5.52 -27.28
CA LEU A 351 -15.12 -4.33 -26.43
C LEU A 351 -14.00 -3.33 -26.71
N LYS A 352 -12.78 -3.83 -26.96
CA LYS A 352 -11.61 -2.99 -27.24
C LYS A 352 -10.59 -3.75 -28.08
N LYS A 353 -9.88 -3.04 -28.96
CA LYS A 353 -8.83 -3.59 -29.83
C LYS A 353 -7.57 -2.74 -29.66
N TRP A 354 -6.44 -3.40 -29.42
CA TRP A 354 -5.11 -2.78 -29.33
C TRP A 354 -4.21 -3.38 -30.40
N HIS A 355 -3.53 -2.56 -31.19
CA HIS A 355 -2.59 -3.06 -32.18
C HIS A 355 -1.34 -3.62 -31.49
N LEU A 356 -0.79 -4.71 -32.03
CA LEU A 356 0.40 -5.36 -31.46
C LEU A 356 1.62 -4.42 -31.49
N THR A 357 1.65 -3.48 -32.44
CA THR A 357 2.66 -2.41 -32.55
C THR A 357 2.58 -1.35 -31.45
N THR A 358 1.44 -1.20 -30.77
CA THR A 358 1.26 -0.25 -29.66
C THR A 358 1.61 -0.85 -28.30
N VAL A 359 1.84 -2.17 -28.24
CA VAL A 359 2.27 -2.84 -27.01
C VAL A 359 3.76 -2.59 -26.85
N ARG A 360 4.14 -1.84 -25.81
CA ARG A 360 5.55 -1.56 -25.50
C ARG A 360 6.18 -2.70 -24.73
N ARG A 361 5.48 -3.21 -23.71
CA ARG A 361 5.96 -4.27 -22.82
C ARG A 361 4.79 -5.13 -22.36
N TRP A 362 5.08 -6.39 -22.04
CA TRP A 362 4.14 -7.28 -21.37
C TRP A 362 4.87 -8.08 -20.29
N ALA A 363 4.18 -8.38 -19.19
CA ALA A 363 4.72 -9.19 -18.12
C ALA A 363 3.73 -10.27 -17.70
N ALA A 364 4.24 -11.50 -17.65
CA ALA A 364 3.53 -12.67 -17.18
C ALA A 364 3.96 -13.01 -15.75
N SER A 365 2.99 -13.32 -14.90
CA SER A 365 3.17 -13.87 -13.56
C SER A 365 2.28 -15.11 -13.42
N PRO A 366 2.54 -16.00 -12.42
CA PRO A 366 1.81 -17.27 -12.29
C PRO A 366 0.27 -17.15 -12.23
N ASN A 367 -0.25 -16.01 -11.79
CA ASN A 367 -1.70 -15.75 -11.66
C ASN A 367 -2.14 -14.39 -12.26
N SER A 368 -1.26 -13.69 -12.96
CA SER A 368 -1.54 -12.34 -13.47
C SER A 368 -0.81 -12.10 -14.78
N PHE A 369 -1.43 -11.33 -15.65
CA PHE A 369 -0.82 -10.88 -16.89
C PHE A 369 -1.09 -9.38 -17.05
N THR A 370 -0.07 -8.65 -17.48
CA THR A 370 -0.12 -7.19 -17.61
C THR A 370 0.39 -6.75 -18.96
N LEU A 371 -0.37 -5.86 -19.61
CA LEU A 371 -0.01 -5.21 -20.86
C LEU A 371 0.27 -3.73 -20.62
N ASP A 372 1.43 -3.27 -21.06
CA ASP A 372 1.88 -1.89 -21.03
C ASP A 372 1.95 -1.33 -22.46
N PHE A 373 1.25 -0.23 -22.67
CA PHE A 373 1.19 0.47 -23.94
C PHE A 373 2.04 1.76 -23.96
N GLY A 374 2.74 2.09 -22.86
CA GLY A 374 3.54 3.31 -22.72
C GLY A 374 2.74 4.58 -23.01
N ASP A 375 3.32 5.51 -23.78
CA ASP A 375 2.71 6.81 -24.13
C ASP A 375 1.39 6.70 -24.93
N TYR A 376 1.02 5.51 -25.40
CA TYR A 376 -0.24 5.28 -26.11
C TYR A 376 -1.44 5.08 -25.18
N SER A 377 -1.22 4.86 -23.87
CA SER A 377 -2.28 4.75 -22.86
C SER A 377 -1.72 4.95 -21.44
N ASP A 378 -2.27 5.92 -20.71
CA ASP A 378 -1.86 6.25 -19.33
C ASP A 378 -2.13 5.13 -18.31
N GLU A 379 -2.88 4.09 -18.67
CA GLU A 379 -3.20 2.96 -17.80
C GLU A 379 -2.74 1.60 -18.34
N TYR A 380 -2.14 0.81 -17.45
CA TYR A 380 -1.84 -0.61 -17.65
C TYR A 380 -3.12 -1.46 -17.74
N TYR A 381 -3.16 -2.41 -18.67
CA TYR A 381 -4.22 -3.41 -18.70
C TYR A 381 -3.79 -4.65 -17.93
N SER A 382 -4.29 -4.79 -16.69
CA SER A 382 -4.01 -5.91 -15.80
C SER A 382 -5.18 -6.89 -15.73
N MET A 383 -4.87 -8.18 -15.80
CA MET A 383 -5.85 -9.27 -15.73
C MET A 383 -5.30 -10.46 -14.94
N GLN A 384 -6.19 -11.19 -14.28
CA GLN A 384 -5.85 -12.45 -13.63
C GLN A 384 -6.02 -13.60 -14.61
N THR A 385 -4.94 -14.35 -14.81
CA THR A 385 -4.88 -15.56 -15.65
C THR A 385 -3.76 -16.47 -15.17
N THR A 386 -3.96 -17.77 -15.32
CA THR A 386 -2.92 -18.79 -15.08
C THR A 386 -2.10 -19.10 -16.34
N GLU A 387 -2.52 -18.58 -17.49
CA GLU A 387 -1.91 -18.82 -18.82
C GLU A 387 -1.06 -17.64 -19.28
N GLY A 388 -0.61 -16.77 -18.35
CA GLY A 388 0.17 -15.59 -18.68
C GLY A 388 1.42 -15.91 -19.51
N GLU A 389 2.05 -17.06 -19.27
CA GLU A 389 3.23 -17.51 -20.01
C GLU A 389 2.90 -17.90 -21.46
N GLN A 390 1.79 -18.62 -21.70
CA GLN A 390 1.36 -18.99 -23.05
C GLN A 390 0.95 -17.77 -23.87
N ILE A 391 0.21 -16.85 -23.23
CA ILE A 391 -0.15 -15.54 -23.81
C ILE A 391 1.13 -14.77 -24.21
N SER A 392 2.11 -14.73 -23.31
CA SER A 392 3.40 -14.08 -23.56
C SER A 392 4.13 -14.66 -24.77
N GLN A 393 4.24 -15.99 -24.85
CA GLN A 393 4.91 -16.68 -25.96
C GLN A 393 4.21 -16.42 -27.31
N LEU A 394 2.88 -16.37 -27.31
CA LEU A 394 2.09 -16.16 -28.52
C LEU A 394 2.23 -14.72 -29.04
N ILE A 395 2.24 -13.72 -28.13
CA ILE A 395 2.52 -12.32 -28.46
C ILE A 395 3.95 -12.17 -29.00
N ALA A 396 4.94 -12.79 -28.34
CA ALA A 396 6.33 -12.75 -28.78
C ALA A 396 6.49 -13.35 -30.19
N GLY A 397 5.90 -14.53 -30.44
CA GLY A 397 5.95 -15.18 -31.75
C GLY A 397 5.35 -14.35 -32.88
N TYR A 398 4.21 -13.68 -32.64
CA TYR A 398 3.63 -12.79 -33.64
C TYR A 398 4.47 -11.53 -33.89
N ILE A 399 5.06 -10.92 -32.85
CA ILE A 399 5.95 -9.78 -33.00
C ILE A 399 7.21 -10.16 -33.80
N ASP A 400 7.80 -11.32 -33.53
CA ASP A 400 8.98 -11.80 -34.24
C ASP A 400 8.71 -11.99 -35.74
N ILE A 401 7.56 -12.56 -36.10
CA ILE A 401 7.15 -12.74 -37.50
C ILE A 401 6.94 -11.38 -38.19
N ILE A 402 6.31 -10.41 -37.50
CA ILE A 402 6.10 -9.05 -38.03
C ILE A 402 7.44 -8.34 -38.26
N LEU A 403 8.37 -8.44 -37.31
CA LEU A 403 9.69 -7.82 -37.40
C LEU A 403 10.54 -8.44 -38.52
N LYS A 404 10.55 -9.77 -38.64
CA LYS A 404 11.28 -10.49 -39.70
C LYS A 404 10.77 -10.13 -41.10
N LYS A 405 9.45 -10.04 -41.30
CA LYS A 405 8.89 -9.61 -42.59
C LYS A 405 9.14 -8.15 -42.90
N LYS A 406 9.20 -7.27 -41.89
CA LYS A 406 9.61 -5.87 -42.08
C LYS A 406 11.07 -5.79 -42.55
N GLN A 407 11.97 -6.55 -41.93
CA GLN A 407 13.38 -6.66 -42.36
C GLN A 407 13.53 -7.26 -43.76
N ALA A 408 12.74 -8.28 -44.11
CA ALA A 408 12.76 -8.87 -45.46
C ALA A 408 12.24 -7.90 -46.54
N LYS A 409 11.29 -7.03 -46.19
CA LYS A 409 10.76 -5.98 -47.07
C LYS A 409 11.75 -4.82 -47.26
N ASP A 410 12.59 -4.56 -46.27
CA ASP A 410 13.64 -3.52 -46.31
C ASP A 410 14.94 -3.98 -47.02
N HIS A 411 15.11 -5.29 -47.30
CA HIS A 411 16.35 -5.85 -47.88
C HIS A 411 16.31 -6.15 -49.40
N LEU A 412 15.15 -6.05 -50.07
CA LEU A 412 15.02 -6.39 -51.50
C LEU A 412 14.65 -5.18 -52.36
N GLY A 413 15.68 -4.49 -52.86
CA GLY A 413 15.59 -3.48 -53.90
C GLY A 413 15.93 -4.03 -55.29
N ILE A 414 15.15 -4.99 -55.82
CA ILE A 414 15.16 -5.37 -57.25
C ILE A 414 13.73 -5.71 -57.68
N GLU A 415 13.22 -4.93 -58.64
CA GLU A 415 11.98 -5.18 -59.39
C GLU A 415 12.16 -6.38 -60.34
N GLY A 416 11.17 -7.28 -60.36
CA GLY A 416 11.13 -8.49 -61.18
C GLY A 416 9.73 -9.10 -61.17
N ASP A 417 8.92 -8.58 -62.08
CA ASP A 417 7.49 -8.74 -62.42
C ASP A 417 6.93 -10.18 -62.51
N ASP A 418 5.70 -10.37 -61.99
CA ASP A 418 4.58 -10.90 -62.80
C ASP A 418 3.20 -10.58 -62.16
N ASN A 419 2.67 -9.40 -62.56
CA ASN A 419 1.27 -9.02 -62.87
C ASN A 419 0.09 -9.34 -61.92
N SER A 420 -0.46 -8.36 -61.20
CA SER A 420 -1.45 -7.30 -61.58
C SER A 420 -2.91 -7.72 -61.84
N THR A 421 -3.80 -7.28 -60.93
CA THR A 421 -5.06 -6.64 -61.31
C THR A 421 -5.30 -5.45 -60.38
N MET A 422 -4.97 -4.27 -60.89
CA MET A 422 -5.27 -2.96 -60.29
C MET A 422 -6.73 -2.59 -60.51
N TYR A 423 -7.34 -1.95 -59.52
CA TYR A 423 -8.14 -0.73 -59.71
C TYR A 423 -7.90 0.22 -58.54
N GLU A 424 -7.39 1.40 -58.87
CA GLU A 424 -7.34 2.65 -58.08
C GLU A 424 -8.78 3.15 -57.81
N GLU A 425 -9.05 3.93 -56.75
CA GLU A 425 -8.96 5.41 -56.65
C GLU A 425 -9.31 5.77 -55.18
N ASN A 426 -8.86 6.81 -54.47
CA ASN A 426 -8.14 8.03 -54.80
C ASN A 426 -7.46 8.51 -53.49
N VAL A 427 -6.15 8.78 -53.57
CA VAL A 427 -5.38 9.57 -52.61
C VAL A 427 -5.22 10.96 -53.22
N GLN A 428 -5.23 12.04 -52.44
CA GLN A 428 -4.29 13.12 -52.73
C GLN A 428 -3.59 13.65 -51.49
N ALA A 429 -2.29 13.84 -51.68
CA ALA A 429 -1.25 14.22 -50.75
C ALA A 429 -0.78 15.65 -51.04
N GLY A 430 -0.28 16.35 -50.02
CA GLY A 430 0.50 17.57 -50.16
C GLY A 430 1.97 17.30 -49.83
N GLN A 431 2.85 17.52 -50.81
CA GLN A 431 4.29 17.23 -50.83
C GLN A 431 5.11 18.12 -49.87
N ALA A 432 6.26 17.59 -49.44
CA ALA A 432 7.36 18.35 -48.86
C ALA A 432 8.29 18.86 -49.97
N THR A 433 8.63 20.15 -49.92
CA THR A 433 9.59 20.80 -50.83
C THR A 433 10.85 21.18 -50.04
N ILE A 434 11.99 20.72 -50.55
CA ILE A 434 13.36 21.04 -50.11
C ILE A 434 13.69 22.50 -50.44
N ILE A 435 14.33 23.24 -49.51
CA ILE A 435 15.03 24.49 -49.84
C ILE A 435 16.43 24.54 -49.21
N GLN A 436 17.35 24.98 -50.05
CA GLN A 436 18.81 25.05 -49.98
C GLN A 436 19.32 26.35 -49.32
N HIS A 437 20.54 26.30 -48.78
CA HIS A 437 21.30 27.40 -48.14
C HIS A 437 21.33 28.75 -48.89
N SER A 438 21.22 29.88 -48.16
CA SER A 438 22.01 31.11 -48.39
C SER A 438 21.96 32.08 -47.19
N MET A 439 22.99 32.95 -47.10
CA MET A 439 23.44 33.74 -45.94
C MET A 439 22.84 35.16 -45.81
N SER A 440 23.11 35.80 -44.65
CA SER A 440 23.09 37.26 -44.33
C SER A 440 21.74 37.78 -43.82
N ASN A 441 21.61 38.66 -42.82
CA ASN A 441 22.49 39.73 -42.37
C ASN A 441 22.20 40.13 -40.90
N VAL A 442 23.26 40.51 -40.19
CA VAL A 442 23.24 41.15 -38.86
C VAL A 442 22.76 42.60 -38.97
N HIS A 443 21.95 43.07 -38.03
CA HIS A 443 21.75 44.51 -37.76
C HIS A 443 21.70 44.77 -36.25
N HIS A 444 22.72 45.50 -35.76
CA HIS A 444 22.64 46.28 -34.52
C HIS A 444 21.76 47.52 -34.74
N PRO A 445 21.21 48.09 -33.65
CA PRO A 445 21.64 49.45 -33.32
C PRO A 445 22.00 49.65 -31.84
N SER A 446 22.59 50.81 -31.64
CA SER A 446 23.59 51.25 -30.67
C SER A 446 23.05 51.98 -29.43
N ALA A 447 23.97 52.15 -28.48
CA ALA A 447 23.90 52.88 -27.22
C ALA A 447 23.44 54.35 -27.28
N GLY A 448 22.90 54.84 -26.14
CA GLY A 448 22.63 56.27 -25.90
C GLY A 448 21.81 56.58 -24.63
N ASN A 449 22.50 56.60 -23.50
CA ASN A 449 22.23 57.18 -22.17
C ASN A 449 21.07 58.21 -21.99
N VAL A 450 20.21 57.98 -20.98
CA VAL A 450 19.73 58.85 -19.84
C VAL A 450 18.49 58.14 -19.22
N SER A 451 18.28 57.86 -17.94
CA SER A 451 18.78 58.38 -16.65
C SER A 451 18.44 57.40 -15.49
N MET A 452 19.20 57.55 -14.39
CA MET A 452 19.39 56.82 -13.12
C MET A 452 18.20 56.15 -12.36
N PRO A 453 18.51 55.23 -11.40
CA PRO A 453 17.59 54.29 -10.75
C PRO A 453 17.05 54.76 -9.39
N GLY A 454 15.82 54.31 -9.06
CA GLY A 454 15.14 54.53 -7.79
C GLY A 454 14.88 53.22 -7.04
N LEU A 455 15.39 53.16 -5.82
CA LEU A 455 15.41 52.08 -4.84
C LEU A 455 14.03 51.88 -4.16
N LEU A 456 13.49 50.66 -4.10
CA LEU A 456 12.46 50.18 -3.14
C LEU A 456 12.53 48.64 -3.12
N ARG A 457 13.52 48.05 -2.45
CA ARG A 457 13.44 47.45 -1.09
C ARG A 457 12.44 46.29 -0.99
N ASP A 458 12.90 45.11 -1.42
CA ASP A 458 12.36 43.81 -1.03
C ASP A 458 12.96 43.42 0.33
N GLY A 459 12.14 42.85 1.22
CA GLY A 459 12.41 42.73 2.64
C GLY A 459 12.07 41.35 3.18
N ARG A 460 12.66 40.30 2.61
CA ARG A 460 12.75 38.98 3.25
C ARG A 460 14.19 38.51 3.14
N ALA A 461 15.00 38.86 4.13
CA ALA A 461 16.40 38.49 4.21
C ALA A 461 16.54 36.99 4.45
N SER A 462 16.96 36.28 3.42
CA SER A 462 17.72 35.03 3.54
C SER A 462 19.06 35.36 4.20
N SER A 463 19.27 34.93 5.44
CA SER A 463 20.58 34.93 6.07
C SER A 463 21.17 33.52 5.98
N VAL A 464 22.05 33.33 5.00
CA VAL A 464 23.20 32.44 5.14
C VAL A 464 24.16 33.19 6.05
N ALA A 465 24.38 32.71 7.27
CA ALA A 465 25.37 33.28 8.17
C ALA A 465 26.24 32.16 8.75
N THR A 466 27.48 32.18 8.28
CA THR A 466 28.67 31.66 8.96
C THR A 466 28.72 32.16 10.40
N LEU A 467 29.06 31.24 11.30
CA LEU A 467 29.42 31.49 12.70
C LEU A 467 30.63 32.42 12.76
N ASP A 468 30.41 33.69 13.07
CA ASP A 468 31.28 34.59 13.84
C ASP A 468 30.92 36.03 13.48
N GLU A 469 30.03 36.65 14.26
CA GLU A 469 30.15 38.04 14.71
C GLU A 469 28.98 38.42 15.61
N VAL A 470 29.33 38.84 16.81
CA VAL A 470 28.45 39.38 17.84
C VAL A 470 28.04 40.78 17.40
N ASP A 471 26.79 40.96 16.97
CA ASP A 471 26.17 42.29 16.88
C ASP A 471 25.04 42.43 17.91
N SER A 472 25.37 43.20 18.93
CA SER A 472 24.49 43.72 19.96
C SER A 472 23.50 44.74 19.38
N GLY A 473 22.30 44.27 19.01
CA GLY A 473 21.13 45.09 18.68
C GLY A 473 20.15 45.26 19.87
N PRO A 474 19.37 46.36 19.95
CA PRO A 474 19.03 47.00 21.20
C PRO A 474 17.84 46.37 21.96
N SER A 475 17.97 46.43 23.28
CA SER A 475 16.98 46.14 24.33
C SER A 475 15.68 46.96 24.20
N SER A 476 14.80 46.62 23.25
CA SER A 476 13.49 47.27 23.07
C SER A 476 12.28 46.44 23.54
N GLY A 477 12.48 45.33 24.26
CA GLY A 477 11.38 44.50 24.78
C GLY A 477 10.78 44.97 26.12
N ARG A 478 11.47 45.84 26.88
CA ARG A 478 11.12 46.15 28.28
C ARG A 478 10.05 47.24 28.50
N ARG A 479 9.22 47.58 27.51
CA ARG A 479 8.10 48.53 27.68
C ARG A 479 6.76 47.96 27.20
N GLY A 480 6.35 46.82 27.74
CA GLY A 480 4.95 46.36 27.69
C GLY A 480 4.24 46.76 28.98
N GLY A 481 3.40 47.80 28.93
CA GLY A 481 2.65 48.32 30.07
C GLY A 481 1.72 47.27 30.71
N ALA A 482 1.53 47.40 32.02
CA ALA A 482 0.71 46.53 32.87
C ALA A 482 -0.80 46.60 32.52
N HIS A 483 -1.23 45.86 31.50
CA HIS A 483 -2.64 45.66 31.14
C HIS A 483 -3.04 44.19 31.24
N GLY A 484 -4.28 43.93 31.69
CA GLY A 484 -4.87 42.59 31.73
C GLY A 484 -4.80 41.86 30.38
N ALA A 485 -5.06 42.55 29.27
CA ALA A 485 -4.99 41.96 27.93
C ALA A 485 -3.55 41.70 27.43
N SER A 486 -2.59 42.58 27.73
CA SER A 486 -1.17 42.36 27.37
C SER A 486 -0.56 41.23 28.22
N LYS A 487 -0.98 41.12 29.47
CA LYS A 487 -0.65 40.00 30.36
C LYS A 487 -1.23 38.68 29.84
N LYS A 488 -2.54 38.65 29.51
CA LYS A 488 -3.20 37.48 28.87
C LYS A 488 -2.49 37.08 27.57
N TRP A 489 -2.12 38.02 26.71
CA TRP A 489 -1.36 37.72 25.48
C TRP A 489 0.02 37.12 25.77
N ARG A 490 0.74 37.67 26.76
CA ARG A 490 2.06 37.16 27.17
C ARG A 490 1.97 35.75 27.73
N GLU A 491 1.00 35.49 28.60
CA GLU A 491 0.71 34.16 29.14
C GLU A 491 0.38 33.17 28.01
N ASN A 492 -0.48 33.55 27.07
CA ASN A 492 -0.82 32.72 25.91
C ASN A 492 0.42 32.41 25.03
N GLN A 493 1.29 33.40 24.78
CA GLN A 493 2.51 33.19 23.99
C GLN A 493 3.53 32.33 24.72
N GLN A 494 3.61 32.45 26.05
CA GLN A 494 4.45 31.61 26.88
C GLN A 494 3.96 30.15 26.85
N ASP A 495 2.66 29.92 26.98
CA ASP A 495 2.06 28.57 26.92
C ASP A 495 2.23 27.91 25.55
N LEU A 496 2.03 28.69 24.48
CA LEU A 496 2.25 28.23 23.11
C LEU A 496 3.72 27.85 22.88
N SER A 497 4.66 28.70 23.31
CA SER A 497 6.08 28.44 23.18
C SER A 497 6.49 27.20 23.98
N ARG A 498 5.95 27.02 25.21
CA ARG A 498 6.19 25.82 26.04
C ARG A 498 5.79 24.55 25.31
N GLN A 499 4.58 24.53 24.75
CA GLN A 499 4.09 23.36 24.02
C GLN A 499 4.88 23.10 22.74
N LYS A 500 5.24 24.15 21.98
CA LYS A 500 6.08 24.00 20.77
C LYS A 500 7.44 23.39 21.13
N VAL A 501 8.10 23.91 22.14
CA VAL A 501 9.39 23.38 22.64
C VAL A 501 9.26 21.92 23.09
N GLY A 502 8.25 21.58 23.90
CA GLY A 502 8.04 20.19 24.35
C GLY A 502 7.73 19.21 23.22
N SER A 503 6.93 19.63 22.23
CA SER A 503 6.59 18.79 21.06
C SER A 503 7.77 18.57 20.11
N GLN A 504 8.57 19.61 19.85
CA GLN A 504 9.80 19.51 19.06
C GLN A 504 10.83 18.63 19.77
N LEU A 505 11.00 18.80 21.09
CA LEU A 505 11.89 17.98 21.90
C LEU A 505 11.49 16.50 21.86
N SER A 506 10.19 16.21 21.98
CA SER A 506 9.65 14.85 21.86
C SER A 506 9.90 14.24 20.48
N ALA A 507 9.78 15.04 19.42
CA ALA A 507 10.08 14.62 18.05
C ALA A 507 11.56 14.25 17.87
N MET A 508 12.46 15.08 18.40
CA MET A 508 13.90 14.87 18.31
C MET A 508 14.36 13.66 19.15
N ASN A 509 13.78 13.46 20.34
CA ASN A 509 14.02 12.28 21.17
C ASN A 509 13.54 10.99 20.46
N ALA A 510 12.34 11.01 19.86
CA ALA A 510 11.83 9.88 19.08
C ALA A 510 12.74 9.58 17.88
N ALA A 511 13.14 10.60 17.12
CA ALA A 511 14.07 10.45 15.99
C ALA A 511 15.45 9.93 16.43
N THR A 512 15.93 10.33 17.61
CA THR A 512 17.19 9.81 18.20
C THR A 512 17.07 8.33 18.54
N ALA A 513 15.97 7.92 19.18
CA ALA A 513 15.72 6.51 19.46
C ALA A 513 15.56 5.69 18.17
N GLN A 514 14.91 6.26 17.15
CA GLN A 514 14.79 5.66 15.82
C GLN A 514 16.14 5.52 15.13
N LEU A 515 17.00 6.54 15.18
CA LEU A 515 18.36 6.51 14.61
C LEU A 515 19.20 5.38 15.23
N VAL A 516 19.15 5.25 16.56
CA VAL A 516 19.81 4.14 17.26
C VAL A 516 19.22 2.79 16.81
N THR A 517 17.92 2.74 16.52
CA THR A 517 17.24 1.51 16.10
C THR A 517 17.51 1.12 14.66
N LEU A 518 17.51 2.07 13.73
CA LEU A 518 17.77 1.81 12.32
C LEU A 518 19.22 1.43 12.04
N THR A 519 20.14 1.90 12.87
CA THR A 519 21.55 1.50 12.79
C THR A 519 21.83 0.13 13.45
N TYR A 520 20.79 -0.58 13.94
CA TYR A 520 20.92 -1.93 14.50
C TYR A 520 21.02 -2.97 13.38
N GLY A 521 22.22 -3.47 13.12
CA GLY A 521 22.47 -4.50 12.10
C GLY A 521 23.90 -4.47 11.59
N GLU A 522 24.24 -5.38 10.66
CA GLU A 522 25.48 -5.28 9.87
C GLU A 522 25.35 -4.10 8.88
N THR A 523 26.48 -3.47 8.52
CA THR A 523 26.52 -2.22 7.72
C THR A 523 25.84 -2.32 6.36
N ASP A 524 25.68 -3.54 5.83
CA ASP A 524 25.08 -3.82 4.53
C ASP A 524 23.54 -3.96 4.58
N GLU A 525 22.96 -4.15 5.78
CA GLU A 525 21.50 -4.28 5.98
C GLU A 525 20.82 -2.98 6.44
N VAL A 526 21.60 -1.91 6.68
CA VAL A 526 21.08 -0.63 7.20
C VAL A 526 20.41 0.18 6.07
N ASP A 527 19.16 0.58 6.29
CA ASP A 527 18.46 1.53 5.43
C ASP A 527 18.96 2.96 5.70
N TYR A 528 19.98 3.37 4.95
CA TYR A 528 20.57 4.71 5.05
C TYR A 528 19.58 5.82 4.70
N THR A 529 18.55 5.54 3.90
CA THR A 529 17.49 6.52 3.57
C THR A 529 16.61 6.77 4.78
N ALA A 530 16.22 5.71 5.51
CA ALA A 530 15.49 5.84 6.77
C ALA A 530 16.33 6.52 7.87
N VAL A 531 17.63 6.23 7.94
CA VAL A 531 18.58 6.94 8.82
C VAL A 531 18.63 8.43 8.47
N GLY A 532 18.75 8.77 7.18
CA GLY A 532 18.72 10.14 6.69
C GLY A 532 17.41 10.87 7.05
N ALA A 533 16.27 10.17 6.99
CA ALA A 533 14.98 10.75 7.39
C ALA A 533 14.94 11.11 8.89
N ALA A 534 15.47 10.24 9.76
CA ALA A 534 15.58 10.52 11.20
C ALA A 534 16.53 11.70 11.50
N VAL A 535 17.66 11.78 10.80
CA VAL A 535 18.60 12.92 10.91
C VAL A 535 17.95 14.22 10.42
N ASN A 536 17.22 14.18 9.31
CA ASN A 536 16.46 15.33 8.81
C ASN A 536 15.40 15.80 9.82
N GLN A 537 14.73 14.87 10.52
CA GLN A 537 13.77 15.19 11.57
C GLN A 537 14.44 15.85 12.78
N ILE A 538 15.67 15.45 13.16
CA ILE A 538 16.43 16.14 14.21
C ILE A 538 16.80 17.56 13.71
N SER A 539 17.43 17.66 12.54
CA SER A 539 17.95 18.93 12.03
C SER A 539 16.86 19.97 11.74
N SER A 540 15.67 19.57 11.28
CA SER A 540 14.58 20.51 11.01
C SER A 540 14.02 21.10 12.30
N ASN A 541 13.84 20.25 13.32
CA ASN A 541 13.28 20.67 14.61
C ASN A 541 14.25 21.54 15.43
N VAL A 542 15.57 21.35 15.32
CA VAL A 542 16.56 22.18 16.03
C VAL A 542 16.44 23.67 15.68
N GLY A 543 16.14 23.98 14.41
CA GLY A 543 15.98 25.37 13.95
C GLY A 543 14.77 26.07 14.57
N ASP A 544 13.63 25.38 14.58
CA ASP A 544 12.38 25.89 15.17
C ASP A 544 12.48 25.92 16.71
N PHE A 545 13.07 24.88 17.32
CA PHE A 545 13.35 24.81 18.76
C PHE A 545 14.20 25.98 19.24
N SER A 546 15.27 26.34 18.52
CA SER A 546 16.09 27.50 18.89
C SER A 546 15.29 28.81 18.89
N ARG A 547 14.35 28.98 17.96
CA ARG A 547 13.51 30.17 17.87
C ARG A 547 12.50 30.21 19.01
N ASP A 548 11.82 29.09 19.28
CA ASP A 548 10.78 28.99 20.30
C ASP A 548 11.36 29.07 21.72
N VAL A 549 12.54 28.48 21.98
CA VAL A 549 13.26 28.62 23.25
C VAL A 549 13.71 30.07 23.49
N LYS A 550 14.21 30.76 22.46
CA LYS A 550 14.56 32.18 22.60
C LYS A 550 13.34 33.03 22.91
N MET A 551 12.22 32.78 22.23
CA MET A 551 10.94 33.44 22.53
C MET A 551 10.55 33.20 23.99
N LEU A 552 10.58 31.94 24.44
CA LEU A 552 10.24 31.57 25.82
C LEU A 552 11.16 32.25 26.84
N ALA A 553 12.47 32.26 26.61
CA ALA A 553 13.44 32.93 27.47
C ALA A 553 13.20 34.45 27.55
N THR A 554 12.77 35.09 26.45
CA THR A 554 12.43 36.53 26.46
C THR A 554 11.11 36.84 27.15
N LEU A 555 10.20 35.87 27.24
CA LEU A 555 8.88 36.04 27.87
C LEU A 555 8.91 35.75 29.37
N GLN A 556 9.94 35.05 29.88
CA GLN A 556 10.11 34.80 31.31
C GLN A 556 10.43 36.09 32.09
N GLU A 557 9.81 36.25 33.27
CA GLU A 557 9.93 37.47 34.08
C GLU A 557 11.26 37.56 34.86
N GLU A 558 11.92 36.42 35.10
CA GLU A 558 13.23 36.36 35.77
C GLU A 558 14.38 36.20 34.75
N ASP A 559 15.28 37.19 34.69
CA ASP A 559 16.44 37.15 33.79
C ASP A 559 17.33 35.90 34.02
N THR A 560 17.32 35.34 35.24
CA THR A 560 18.11 34.17 35.62
C THR A 560 17.54 32.85 35.11
N SER A 561 16.22 32.69 35.04
CA SER A 561 15.60 31.45 34.54
C SER A 561 15.69 31.38 33.01
N GLY A 562 15.52 32.52 32.33
CA GLY A 562 15.64 32.59 30.87
C GLY A 562 17.04 32.23 30.39
N GLN A 563 18.08 32.66 31.12
CA GLN A 563 19.46 32.32 30.79
C GLN A 563 19.78 30.83 31.02
N LYS A 564 19.30 30.23 32.11
CA LYS A 564 19.45 28.78 32.36
C LYS A 564 18.82 27.94 31.27
N LEU A 565 17.63 28.32 30.82
CA LEU A 565 16.96 27.65 29.70
C LEU A 565 17.77 27.73 28.40
N LEU A 566 18.37 28.90 28.11
CA LEU A 566 19.24 29.06 26.94
C LEU A 566 20.51 28.21 27.03
N ASP A 567 21.10 28.10 28.23
CA ASP A 567 22.29 27.27 28.47
C ASP A 567 21.96 25.76 28.36
N ALA A 568 20.85 25.31 28.95
CA ALA A 568 20.34 23.94 28.78
C ALA A 568 20.07 23.60 27.31
N ALA A 569 19.46 24.53 26.56
CA ALA A 569 19.22 24.36 25.12
C ALA A 569 20.52 24.27 24.30
N ARG A 570 21.56 25.04 24.66
CA ARG A 570 22.89 24.91 24.02
C ARG A 570 23.54 23.56 24.31
N ASN A 571 23.47 23.09 25.55
CA ASN A 571 23.97 21.77 25.95
C ASN A 571 23.27 20.66 25.14
N LEU A 572 21.95 20.75 24.97
CA LEU A 572 21.18 19.80 24.18
C LEU A 572 21.59 19.79 22.69
N VAL A 573 21.75 20.97 22.07
CA VAL A 573 22.21 21.05 20.68
C VAL A 573 23.63 20.50 20.53
N GLY A 574 24.51 20.73 21.51
CA GLY A 574 25.83 20.10 21.58
C GLY A 574 25.76 18.58 21.64
N ALA A 575 24.85 18.02 22.46
CA ALA A 575 24.64 16.58 22.55
C ALA A 575 24.12 15.96 21.23
N PHE A 576 23.23 16.65 20.51
CA PHE A 576 22.82 16.23 19.16
C PHE A 576 23.98 16.26 18.16
N SER A 577 24.86 17.25 18.24
CA SER A 577 26.05 17.31 17.39
C SER A 577 27.00 16.13 17.65
N ASP A 578 27.21 15.78 18.91
CA ASP A 578 28.00 14.60 19.31
C ASP A 578 27.36 13.29 18.81
N LEU A 579 26.03 13.19 18.89
CA LEU A 579 25.26 12.04 18.37
C LEU A 579 25.43 11.89 16.86
N LEU A 580 25.26 12.97 16.10
CA LEU A 580 25.38 12.94 14.63
C LEU A 580 26.80 12.57 14.19
N ARG A 581 27.81 13.03 14.92
CA ARG A 581 29.21 12.63 14.69
C ARG A 581 29.44 11.15 14.96
N ALA A 582 28.83 10.62 16.03
CA ALA A 582 28.92 9.19 16.36
C ALA A 582 28.07 8.29 15.44
N ALA A 583 27.15 8.85 14.67
CA ALA A 583 26.29 8.14 13.72
C ALA A 583 26.91 8.05 12.31
N GLU A 584 28.09 8.63 12.10
CA GLU A 584 28.78 8.64 10.81
C GLU A 584 29.32 7.22 10.47
N PRO A 585 28.91 6.62 9.34
CA PRO A 585 29.20 5.22 9.02
C PRO A 585 30.69 4.93 8.75
N GLU A 586 31.48 5.95 8.41
CA GLU A 586 32.93 5.80 8.18
C GLU A 586 33.76 5.77 9.47
N THR A 587 33.16 6.04 10.63
CA THR A 587 33.89 6.03 11.90
C THR A 587 34.11 4.59 12.38
N VAL A 588 35.35 4.23 12.70
CA VAL A 588 35.74 2.91 13.28
C VAL A 588 35.33 2.82 14.77
N GLU A 589 34.44 3.69 15.23
CA GLU A 589 34.10 3.78 16.64
C GLU A 589 33.17 2.64 17.07
N PRO A 590 33.33 2.13 18.31
CA PRO A 590 32.43 1.12 18.83
C PRO A 590 31.04 1.72 18.97
N ARG A 591 30.00 0.96 18.57
CA ARG A 591 28.58 1.32 18.70
C ARG A 591 28.16 1.79 20.10
N GLN A 592 28.92 1.42 21.14
CA GLN A 592 28.72 1.89 22.50
C GLN A 592 28.89 3.42 22.65
N ASN A 593 29.71 4.06 21.82
CA ASN A 593 29.87 5.51 21.77
C ASN A 593 28.58 6.20 21.28
N LEU A 594 27.95 5.66 20.23
CA LEU A 594 26.65 6.14 19.75
C LEU A 594 25.56 6.03 20.82
N LEU A 595 25.52 4.91 21.56
CA LEU A 595 24.58 4.72 22.66
C LEU A 595 24.83 5.69 23.83
N ALA A 596 26.09 5.99 24.12
CA ALA A 596 26.46 6.97 25.14
C ALA A 596 26.08 8.40 24.71
N ALA A 597 26.31 8.76 23.45
CA ALA A 597 25.89 10.05 22.88
C ALA A 597 24.37 10.20 22.92
N ALA A 598 23.61 9.17 22.52
CA ALA A 598 22.16 9.17 22.65
C ALA A 598 21.69 9.32 24.10
N SER A 599 22.36 8.66 25.06
CA SER A 599 22.04 8.81 26.48
C SER A 599 22.25 10.24 26.98
N LYS A 600 23.30 10.93 26.53
CA LYS A 600 23.54 12.35 26.85
C LYS A 600 22.44 13.26 26.29
N VAL A 601 21.92 12.96 25.10
CA VAL A 601 20.77 13.69 24.53
C VAL A 601 19.57 13.58 25.46
N GLY A 602 19.25 12.39 25.98
CA GLY A 602 18.16 12.20 26.94
C GLY A 602 18.35 13.01 28.24
N GLU A 603 19.56 13.05 28.77
CA GLU A 603 19.90 13.80 29.99
C GLU A 603 19.77 15.32 29.77
N ALA A 604 20.29 15.84 28.65
CA ALA A 604 20.14 17.25 28.28
C ALA A 604 18.67 17.63 27.97
N SER A 605 17.91 16.72 27.35
CA SER A 605 16.47 16.90 27.11
C SER A 605 15.70 17.03 28.43
N GLN A 606 16.05 16.25 29.46
CA GLN A 606 15.45 16.36 30.78
C GLN A 606 15.76 17.71 31.43
N GLU A 607 16.99 18.21 31.31
CA GLU A 607 17.40 19.52 31.83
C GLU A 607 16.56 20.66 31.20
N VAL A 608 16.37 20.63 29.88
CA VAL A 608 15.49 21.58 29.18
C VAL A 608 14.05 21.47 29.69
N MET A 609 13.50 20.27 29.82
CA MET A 609 12.11 20.07 30.26
C MET A 609 11.88 20.64 31.68
N ASN A 610 12.85 20.46 32.58
CA ASN A 610 12.80 21.00 33.93
C ASN A 610 12.78 22.54 33.93
N GLU A 611 13.59 23.19 33.09
CA GLU A 611 13.69 24.66 33.00
C GLU A 611 12.53 25.31 32.21
N VAL A 612 11.92 24.58 31.26
CA VAL A 612 10.69 25.03 30.56
C VAL A 612 9.51 25.14 31.53
N GLY A 613 9.55 24.42 32.65
CA GLY A 613 8.57 24.53 33.74
C GLY A 613 7.18 24.00 33.38
N GLU A 614 7.10 23.07 32.42
CA GLU A 614 5.99 22.10 32.43
C GLU A 614 6.23 21.24 33.65
N THR A 615 5.60 21.62 34.76
CA THR A 615 5.60 20.85 36.00
C THR A 615 5.18 19.43 35.67
N THR A 616 6.15 18.52 35.52
CA THR A 616 5.91 17.12 35.78
C THR A 616 5.40 17.09 37.22
N GLU A 617 4.12 16.80 37.39
CA GLU A 617 3.58 16.45 38.70
C GLU A 617 4.53 15.42 39.35
N ASP A 618 4.67 15.40 40.67
CA ASP A 618 5.56 14.44 41.36
C ASP A 618 5.35 12.97 40.88
N LEU A 619 4.13 12.66 40.40
CA LEU A 619 3.74 11.41 39.75
C LEU A 619 4.49 11.09 38.45
N ASP A 620 4.78 12.06 37.60
CA ASP A 620 5.50 11.88 36.33
C ASP A 620 6.98 11.58 36.58
N GLN A 621 7.58 12.20 37.60
CA GLN A 621 8.97 11.93 37.97
C GLN A 621 9.12 10.51 38.53
N ILE A 622 8.20 10.08 39.39
CA ILE A 622 8.13 8.70 39.89
C ILE A 622 7.94 7.70 38.73
N TYR A 623 7.13 8.05 37.73
CA TYR A 623 6.93 7.22 36.55
C TYR A 623 8.23 7.08 35.73
N GLN A 624 8.94 8.19 35.48
CA GLN A 624 10.22 8.20 34.78
C GLN A 624 11.28 7.35 35.50
N GLU A 625 11.39 7.48 36.82
CA GLU A 625 12.30 6.69 37.64
C GLU A 625 11.96 5.19 37.59
N THR A 626 10.66 4.85 37.68
CA THR A 626 10.18 3.47 37.58
C THR A 626 10.47 2.87 36.21
N LEU A 627 10.27 3.64 35.13
CA LEU A 627 10.59 3.22 33.76
C LEU A 627 12.07 2.89 33.59
N LEU A 628 12.96 3.75 34.10
CA LEU A 628 14.40 3.52 34.09
C LEU A 628 14.82 2.33 34.95
N ALA A 629 14.16 2.11 36.10
CA ALA A 629 14.39 0.96 36.96
C ALA A 629 14.01 -0.36 36.25
N LEU A 630 12.88 -0.39 35.53
CA LEU A 630 12.46 -1.55 34.74
C LEU A 630 13.42 -1.85 33.59
N ALA A 631 13.88 -0.82 32.86
CA ALA A 631 14.88 -1.01 31.80
C ALA A 631 16.22 -1.55 32.35
N LYS A 632 16.66 -1.07 33.52
CA LYS A 632 17.82 -1.63 34.23
C LYS A 632 17.60 -3.08 34.68
N ALA A 633 16.39 -3.43 35.11
CA ALA A 633 16.04 -4.80 35.47
C ALA A 633 16.15 -5.75 34.26
N VAL A 634 15.69 -5.32 33.08
CA VAL A 634 15.88 -6.06 31.81
C VAL A 634 17.38 -6.22 31.52
N ALA A 635 18.19 -5.17 31.65
CA ALA A 635 19.64 -5.25 31.44
C ALA A 635 20.33 -6.24 32.37
N ASN A 636 19.98 -6.24 33.66
CA ASN A 636 20.53 -7.18 34.64
C ASN A 636 20.11 -8.64 34.34
N ALA A 637 18.86 -8.87 33.95
CA ALA A 637 18.38 -10.18 33.56
C ALA A 637 19.08 -10.69 32.29
N THR A 638 19.25 -9.82 31.27
CA THR A 638 19.96 -10.16 30.04
C THR A 638 21.43 -10.47 30.31
N ALA A 639 22.10 -9.71 31.18
CA ALA A 639 23.49 -10.01 31.56
C ALA A 639 23.65 -11.42 32.14
N SER A 640 22.70 -11.85 32.98
CA SER A 640 22.65 -13.22 33.51
C SER A 640 22.44 -14.26 32.40
N LEU A 641 21.52 -13.99 31.47
CA LEU A 641 21.29 -14.85 30.30
C LEU A 641 22.55 -15.00 29.42
N VAL A 642 23.25 -13.90 29.15
CA VAL A 642 24.48 -13.88 28.35
C VAL A 642 25.59 -14.68 29.01
N LEU A 643 25.73 -14.60 30.34
CA LEU A 643 26.69 -15.42 31.09
C LEU A 643 26.35 -16.91 30.98
N LYS A 644 25.07 -17.28 31.07
CA LYS A 644 24.64 -18.68 30.88
C LYS A 644 24.83 -19.16 29.44
N ALA A 645 24.56 -18.31 28.44
CA ALA A 645 24.82 -18.62 27.03
C ALA A 645 26.32 -18.85 26.75
N LYS A 646 27.20 -18.07 27.38
CA LYS A 646 28.66 -18.29 27.30
C LYS A 646 29.09 -19.59 27.96
N ALA A 647 28.45 -19.99 29.07
CA ALA A 647 28.70 -21.29 29.69
C ALA A 647 28.31 -22.44 28.73
N VAL A 648 27.17 -22.33 28.04
CA VAL A 648 26.74 -23.30 27.01
C VAL A 648 27.70 -23.32 25.82
N ALA A 649 28.18 -22.17 25.36
CA ALA A 649 29.17 -22.10 24.30
C ALA A 649 30.47 -22.81 24.71
N SER A 650 30.91 -22.66 25.97
CA SER A 650 32.13 -23.31 26.47
C SER A 650 32.07 -24.84 26.58
N THR A 651 30.86 -25.42 26.61
CA THR A 651 30.67 -26.88 26.61
C THR A 651 30.61 -27.50 25.21
N THR A 652 30.67 -26.66 24.17
CA THR A 652 30.53 -27.08 22.78
C THR A 652 31.90 -27.41 22.18
N GLU A 653 32.03 -28.59 21.54
CA GLU A 653 33.30 -29.00 20.91
C GLU A 653 33.52 -28.39 19.51
N ASP A 654 32.44 -27.96 18.82
CA ASP A 654 32.51 -27.31 17.51
C ASP A 654 32.71 -25.78 17.65
N PRO A 655 33.86 -25.23 17.18
CA PRO A 655 34.14 -23.80 17.27
C PRO A 655 33.14 -22.93 16.50
N VAL A 656 32.57 -23.42 15.38
CA VAL A 656 31.62 -22.65 14.58
C VAL A 656 30.29 -22.45 15.32
N GLN A 657 29.85 -23.50 16.03
CA GLN A 657 28.63 -23.46 16.83
C GLN A 657 28.78 -22.65 18.11
N SER A 658 29.95 -22.74 18.77
CA SER A 658 30.30 -21.88 19.91
C SER A 658 30.29 -20.40 19.51
N ASP A 659 30.93 -20.05 18.38
CA ASP A 659 30.96 -18.68 17.88
C ASP A 659 29.57 -18.15 17.53
N ARG A 660 28.68 -19.00 16.99
CA ARG A 660 27.29 -18.64 16.72
C ARG A 660 26.53 -18.26 18.00
N VAL A 661 26.65 -19.05 19.07
CA VAL A 661 26.00 -18.75 20.37
C VAL A 661 26.58 -17.47 20.99
N ILE A 662 27.90 -17.26 20.92
CA ILE A 662 28.56 -16.06 21.41
C ILE A 662 28.13 -14.82 20.62
N SER A 663 27.98 -14.93 19.30
CA SER A 663 27.48 -13.85 18.46
C SER A 663 26.05 -13.46 18.83
N SER A 664 25.13 -14.44 18.97
CA SER A 664 23.77 -14.18 19.43
C SER A 664 23.72 -13.58 20.84
N ALA A 665 24.58 -14.05 21.75
CA ALA A 665 24.69 -13.49 23.10
C ALA A 665 25.17 -12.03 23.09
N THR A 666 26.12 -11.70 22.21
CA THR A 666 26.65 -10.34 22.05
C THR A 666 25.59 -9.41 21.43
N GLN A 667 24.84 -9.88 20.43
CA GLN A 667 23.72 -9.13 19.84
C GLN A 667 22.64 -8.82 20.87
N CYS A 668 22.27 -9.76 21.74
CA CYS A 668 21.28 -9.51 22.80
C CYS A 668 21.76 -8.51 23.86
N ALA A 669 23.04 -8.58 24.25
CA ALA A 669 23.64 -7.59 25.16
C ALA A 669 23.60 -6.17 24.55
N LEU A 670 23.86 -6.08 23.25
CA LEU A 670 23.82 -4.83 22.49
C LEU A 670 22.39 -4.30 22.32
N ALA A 671 21.44 -5.14 21.94
CA ALA A 671 20.01 -4.80 21.87
C ALA A 671 19.47 -4.29 23.22
N THR A 672 19.91 -4.89 24.32
CA THR A 672 19.50 -4.47 25.66
C THR A 672 20.15 -3.14 26.07
N SER A 673 21.42 -2.92 25.72
CA SER A 673 22.09 -1.63 25.93
C SER A 673 21.41 -0.51 25.13
N GLN A 674 20.97 -0.83 23.91
CA GLN A 674 20.14 0.05 23.09
C GLN A 674 18.79 0.34 23.76
N LEU A 675 18.07 -0.67 24.28
CA LEU A 675 16.82 -0.44 25.00
C LEU A 675 17.00 0.53 26.17
N VAL A 676 18.08 0.39 26.96
CA VAL A 676 18.39 1.30 28.07
C VAL A 676 18.66 2.72 27.56
N ALA A 677 19.46 2.87 26.49
CA ALA A 677 19.74 4.17 25.88
C ALA A 677 18.46 4.83 25.33
N CYS A 678 17.63 4.07 24.59
CA CYS A 678 16.33 4.52 24.11
C CYS A 678 15.42 4.94 25.28
N THR A 679 15.38 4.16 26.37
CA THR A 679 14.59 4.49 27.57
C THR A 679 15.03 5.81 28.18
N LYS A 680 16.34 6.07 28.28
CA LYS A 680 16.88 7.35 28.76
C LYS A 680 16.49 8.53 27.87
N VAL A 681 16.54 8.34 26.55
CA VAL A 681 16.16 9.37 25.57
C VAL A 681 14.67 9.71 25.65
N VAL A 682 13.81 8.70 25.81
CA VAL A 682 12.36 8.89 25.75
C VAL A 682 11.71 9.13 27.10
N ALA A 683 12.38 8.86 28.22
CA ALA A 683 11.84 9.06 29.56
C ALA A 683 11.30 10.49 29.80
N PRO A 684 12.00 11.58 29.41
CA PRO A 684 11.48 12.94 29.59
C PRO A 684 10.19 13.20 28.80
N THR A 685 9.98 12.46 27.70
CA THR A 685 8.91 12.69 26.71
C THR A 685 7.99 11.48 26.54
N PHE A 686 7.85 10.65 27.58
CA PHE A 686 7.17 9.35 27.52
C PHE A 686 5.67 9.44 27.16
N ARG A 687 5.04 10.60 27.40
CA ARG A 687 3.64 10.86 27.05
C ARG A 687 3.41 10.95 25.54
N HIS A 688 4.46 11.20 24.75
CA HIS A 688 4.34 11.32 23.30
C HIS A 688 4.26 9.92 22.64
N PRO A 689 3.24 9.61 21.82
CA PRO A 689 3.06 8.28 21.22
C PRO A 689 4.26 7.80 20.40
N ALA A 690 4.88 8.68 19.62
CA ALA A 690 6.09 8.34 18.84
C ALA A 690 7.23 7.82 19.72
N CYS A 691 7.42 8.37 20.92
CA CYS A 691 8.42 7.90 21.88
C CYS A 691 8.07 6.50 22.43
N GLN A 692 6.78 6.25 22.69
CA GLN A 692 6.30 4.94 23.16
C GLN A 692 6.49 3.86 22.09
N GLU A 693 6.22 4.19 20.82
CA GLU A 693 6.41 3.26 19.70
C GLU A 693 7.88 2.84 19.56
N GLN A 694 8.82 3.78 19.66
CA GLN A 694 10.26 3.45 19.62
C GLN A 694 10.70 2.57 20.79
N LEU A 695 10.16 2.80 21.99
CA LEU A 695 10.47 1.98 23.16
C LEU A 695 9.91 0.55 23.03
N ILE A 696 8.71 0.42 22.46
CA ILE A 696 8.10 -0.88 22.14
C ILE A 696 8.93 -1.62 21.08
N GLU A 697 9.41 -0.92 20.05
CA GLU A 697 10.23 -1.51 18.99
C GLU A 697 11.59 -1.99 19.53
N ALA A 698 12.25 -1.19 20.36
CA ALA A 698 13.47 -1.60 21.05
C ALA A 698 13.23 -2.82 21.96
N ALA A 699 12.09 -2.88 22.65
CA ALA A 699 11.72 -4.03 23.46
C ALA A 699 11.50 -5.30 22.62
N LYS A 700 10.86 -5.20 21.45
CA LYS A 700 10.70 -6.32 20.52
C LYS A 700 12.04 -6.85 20.00
N LEU A 701 13.00 -5.97 19.73
CA LEU A 701 14.35 -6.37 19.32
C LEU A 701 15.06 -7.19 20.41
N VAL A 702 14.90 -6.82 21.69
CA VAL A 702 15.41 -7.60 22.81
C VAL A 702 14.72 -8.97 22.88
N ALA A 703 13.40 -9.03 22.76
CA ALA A 703 12.66 -10.30 22.75
C ALA A 703 13.14 -11.25 21.64
N LYS A 704 13.26 -10.74 20.41
CA LYS A 704 13.77 -11.50 19.25
C LYS A 704 15.20 -12.00 19.49
N SER A 705 16.04 -11.20 20.11
CA SER A 705 17.43 -11.59 20.42
C SER A 705 17.51 -12.68 21.50
N VAL A 706 16.62 -12.62 22.51
CA VAL A 706 16.50 -13.66 23.54
C VAL A 706 16.05 -14.99 22.92
N GLU A 707 15.04 -14.96 22.04
CA GLU A 707 14.59 -16.15 21.30
C GLU A 707 15.72 -16.75 20.44
N GLY A 708 16.50 -15.90 19.75
CA GLY A 708 17.65 -16.31 18.96
C GLY A 708 18.76 -16.99 19.78
N ILE A 709 19.03 -16.52 21.00
CA ILE A 709 19.98 -17.19 21.93
C ILE A 709 19.47 -18.56 22.33
N VAL A 710 18.19 -18.65 22.73
CA VAL A 710 17.60 -19.91 23.18
C VAL A 710 17.62 -20.94 22.06
N GLN A 711 17.22 -20.55 20.84
CA GLN A 711 17.26 -21.41 19.67
C GLN A 711 18.70 -21.86 19.36
N SER A 712 19.64 -20.91 19.26
CA SER A 712 21.03 -21.23 18.95
C SER A 712 21.68 -22.12 20.00
N SER A 713 21.28 -21.99 21.26
CA SER A 713 21.81 -22.79 22.37
C SER A 713 21.16 -24.18 22.46
N GLN A 714 19.88 -24.32 22.10
CA GLN A 714 19.18 -25.61 22.02
C GLN A 714 19.67 -26.48 20.87
N GLU A 715 20.06 -25.87 19.75
CA GLU A 715 20.64 -26.59 18.61
C GLU A 715 22.03 -27.16 18.90
N VAL A 716 22.73 -26.60 19.89
CA VAL A 716 24.15 -26.84 20.15
C VAL A 716 24.39 -27.67 21.42
N CYS A 717 23.53 -27.52 22.44
CA CYS A 717 23.73 -28.17 23.74
C CYS A 717 22.89 -29.45 23.87
N SER A 718 23.53 -30.55 24.31
CA SER A 718 22.86 -31.82 24.67
C SER A 718 22.65 -31.98 26.18
N ASP A 719 23.13 -31.03 27.00
CA ASP A 719 22.96 -31.06 28.46
C ASP A 719 21.65 -30.37 28.86
N ASP A 720 20.65 -31.19 29.21
CA ASP A 720 19.32 -30.75 29.61
C ASP A 720 19.33 -29.78 30.80
N ASN A 721 20.29 -29.88 31.72
CA ASN A 721 20.37 -29.00 32.88
C ASN A 721 20.78 -27.58 32.47
N LEU A 722 21.78 -27.45 31.59
CA LEU A 722 22.26 -26.15 31.11
C LEU A 722 21.22 -25.48 30.20
N VAL A 723 20.52 -26.25 29.37
CA VAL A 723 19.41 -25.74 28.53
C VAL A 723 18.24 -25.27 29.39
N GLN A 724 17.89 -26.02 30.43
CA GLN A 724 16.84 -25.63 31.38
C GLN A 724 17.21 -24.35 32.14
N ASP A 725 18.46 -24.24 32.58
CA ASP A 725 19.00 -23.09 33.27
C ASP A 725 19.04 -21.82 32.41
N LEU A 726 19.36 -21.97 31.12
CA LEU A 726 19.30 -20.92 30.11
C LEU A 726 17.84 -20.50 29.84
N GLY A 727 16.92 -21.48 29.73
CA GLY A 727 15.50 -21.23 29.55
C GLY A 727 14.87 -20.48 30.73
N ALA A 728 15.30 -20.77 31.96
CA ALA A 728 14.88 -20.03 33.15
C ALA A 728 15.39 -18.57 33.12
N ALA A 729 16.63 -18.35 32.70
CA ALA A 729 17.18 -17.00 32.52
C ALA A 729 16.45 -16.23 31.41
N ALA A 730 16.14 -16.88 30.29
CA ALA A 730 15.38 -16.27 29.20
C ALA A 730 13.97 -15.87 29.66
N THR A 731 13.30 -16.74 30.43
CA THR A 731 11.97 -16.44 31.01
C THR A 731 12.02 -15.25 31.96
N ALA A 732 13.11 -15.09 32.74
CA ALA A 732 13.30 -13.92 33.60
C ALA A 732 13.43 -12.62 32.78
N VAL A 733 14.13 -12.65 31.64
CA VAL A 733 14.20 -11.51 30.71
C VAL A 733 12.83 -11.19 30.13
N THR A 734 12.09 -12.21 29.65
CA THR A 734 10.73 -12.02 29.11
C THR A 734 9.78 -11.44 30.16
N LYS A 735 9.88 -11.86 31.43
CA LYS A 735 9.08 -11.30 32.52
C LYS A 735 9.41 -9.82 32.75
N ALA A 736 10.68 -9.46 32.88
CA ALA A 736 11.10 -8.07 33.06
C ALA A 736 10.68 -7.18 31.88
N LEU A 737 10.76 -7.72 30.66
CA LEU A 737 10.33 -7.03 29.45
C LEU A 737 8.81 -6.82 29.40
N ASN A 738 8.02 -7.81 29.84
CA ASN A 738 6.58 -7.69 29.95
C ASN A 738 6.16 -6.66 31.01
N ASP A 739 6.86 -6.61 32.15
CA ASP A 739 6.63 -5.61 33.19
C ASP A 739 6.90 -4.19 32.65
N LEU A 740 7.97 -4.01 31.87
CA LEU A 740 8.28 -2.76 31.17
C LEU A 740 7.18 -2.41 30.15
N LEU A 741 6.79 -3.33 29.27
CA LEU A 741 5.74 -3.10 28.26
C LEU A 741 4.38 -2.78 28.90
N LEU A 742 4.05 -3.43 30.01
CA LEU A 742 2.83 -3.14 30.76
C LEU A 742 2.89 -1.73 31.36
N HIS A 743 4.04 -1.32 31.88
CA HIS A 743 4.24 0.04 32.40
C HIS A 743 4.06 1.09 31.29
N ILE A 744 4.63 0.86 30.10
CA ILE A 744 4.48 1.73 28.93
C ILE A 744 3.01 1.84 28.50
N LYS A 745 2.29 0.72 28.44
CA LYS A 745 0.86 0.71 28.12
C LYS A 745 0.01 1.46 29.16
N LYS A 746 0.37 1.36 30.45
CA LYS A 746 -0.29 2.12 31.52
C LYS A 746 -0.07 3.63 31.41
N ALA A 747 1.04 4.10 30.82
CA ALA A 747 1.19 5.53 30.51
C ALA A 747 0.36 5.99 29.31
N ALA A 748 0.06 5.10 28.36
CA ALA A 748 -0.75 5.44 27.19
C ALA A 748 -2.25 5.61 27.52
N GLN A 749 -2.69 5.19 28.70
CA GLN A 749 -4.08 5.26 29.15
C GLN A 749 -4.16 5.98 30.50
N PRO A 750 -4.65 7.24 30.55
CA PRO A 750 -4.91 7.88 31.82
C PRO A 750 -6.01 7.11 32.57
N THR A 751 -5.68 6.59 33.74
CA THR A 751 -6.60 6.12 34.81
C THR A 751 -7.52 4.92 34.50
N ASN A 752 -7.06 3.72 34.88
CA ASN A 752 -7.81 2.45 34.82
C ASN A 752 -8.93 2.29 35.87
N ALA A 753 -9.19 3.30 36.71
CA ALA A 753 -10.23 3.18 37.74
C ALA A 753 -11.67 3.24 37.18
N ASN A 754 -11.86 3.79 35.97
CA ASN A 754 -13.18 4.06 35.38
C ASN A 754 -13.60 3.13 34.21
N GLU A 755 -12.84 2.06 33.92
CA GLU A 755 -13.16 1.14 32.80
C GLU A 755 -14.45 0.33 33.01
N GLN A 756 -14.83 0.04 34.26
CA GLN A 756 -16.05 -0.74 34.56
C GLN A 756 -17.34 -0.01 34.15
N HIS A 757 -17.35 1.33 34.19
CA HIS A 757 -18.50 2.13 33.75
C HIS A 757 -18.62 2.15 32.23
N GLU A 758 -17.51 2.30 31.51
CA GLU A 758 -17.48 2.38 30.04
C GLU A 758 -17.73 1.02 29.39
N GLU A 759 -17.11 -0.06 29.86
CA GLU A 759 -17.38 -1.40 29.33
C GLU A 759 -18.85 -1.77 29.51
N ALA A 760 -19.45 -1.41 30.65
CA ALA A 760 -20.88 -1.63 30.88
C ALA A 760 -21.76 -0.79 29.94
N VAL A 761 -21.46 0.50 29.73
CA VAL A 761 -22.22 1.38 28.83
C VAL A 761 -22.05 1.00 27.35
N ASP A 762 -20.83 0.71 26.90
CA ASP A 762 -20.55 0.23 25.54
C ASP A 762 -21.18 -1.13 25.28
N THR A 763 -21.17 -2.03 26.27
CA THR A 763 -21.90 -3.30 26.18
C THR A 763 -23.40 -3.04 26.10
N ILE A 764 -23.95 -2.10 26.86
CA ILE A 764 -25.36 -1.71 26.78
C ILE A 764 -25.71 -1.20 25.37
N ILE A 765 -24.92 -0.31 24.79
CA ILE A 765 -25.15 0.23 23.45
C ILE A 765 -25.09 -0.88 22.39
N ASN A 766 -24.02 -1.67 22.39
CA ASN A 766 -23.80 -2.73 21.41
C ASN A 766 -24.85 -3.85 21.50
N VAL A 767 -25.23 -4.25 22.72
CA VAL A 767 -26.26 -5.29 22.94
C VAL A 767 -27.65 -4.76 22.55
N THR A 768 -27.92 -3.47 22.74
CA THR A 768 -29.18 -2.84 22.29
C THR A 768 -29.28 -2.80 20.77
N ASP A 769 -28.20 -2.46 20.05
CA ASP A 769 -28.18 -2.48 18.58
C ASP A 769 -28.31 -3.91 18.02
N ARG A 770 -27.72 -4.90 18.70
CA ARG A 770 -27.92 -6.32 18.38
C ARG A 770 -29.37 -6.75 18.60
N LEU A 771 -30.00 -6.32 19.70
CA LEU A 771 -31.42 -6.57 19.98
C LEU A 771 -32.31 -6.03 18.84
N PHE A 772 -32.00 -4.84 18.31
CA PHE A 772 -32.72 -4.27 17.17
C PHE A 772 -32.45 -4.97 15.84
N SER A 773 -31.35 -5.69 15.71
CA SER A 773 -30.98 -6.43 14.49
C SER A 773 -31.69 -7.80 14.40
N PHE A 774 -32.15 -8.37 15.53
CA PHE A 774 -32.82 -9.67 15.60
C PHE A 774 -34.36 -9.58 15.65
N VAL A 775 -34.92 -8.50 15.10
CA VAL A 775 -36.37 -8.32 15.02
C VAL A 775 -37.01 -9.47 14.25
N GLY A 776 -37.91 -10.21 14.92
CA GLY A 776 -38.56 -11.42 14.38
C GLY A 776 -38.12 -12.72 15.06
N ASP A 777 -37.03 -12.71 15.84
CA ASP A 777 -36.60 -13.85 16.66
C ASP A 777 -36.71 -13.51 18.16
N ALA A 778 -37.85 -13.83 18.76
CA ALA A 778 -38.11 -13.55 20.17
C ALA A 778 -37.15 -14.28 21.13
N GLN A 779 -36.58 -15.42 20.74
CA GLN A 779 -35.63 -16.14 21.61
C GLN A 779 -34.29 -15.41 21.69
N GLU A 780 -33.79 -14.93 20.55
CA GLU A 780 -32.55 -14.16 20.51
C GLU A 780 -32.76 -12.76 21.14
N MET A 781 -33.90 -12.11 20.91
CA MET A 781 -34.22 -10.83 21.57
C MET A 781 -34.23 -10.92 23.10
N VAL A 782 -34.81 -11.97 23.68
CA VAL A 782 -34.81 -12.20 25.14
C VAL A 782 -33.41 -12.49 25.68
N LYS A 783 -32.58 -13.18 24.91
CA LYS A 783 -31.18 -13.45 25.27
C LYS A 783 -30.35 -12.17 25.28
N GLN A 784 -30.51 -11.29 24.30
CA GLN A 784 -29.87 -9.97 24.29
C GLN A 784 -30.38 -9.10 25.46
N ALA A 785 -31.68 -9.13 25.76
CA ALA A 785 -32.23 -8.41 26.92
C ALA A 785 -31.67 -8.87 28.28
N LYS A 786 -31.35 -10.16 28.43
CA LYS A 786 -30.66 -10.68 29.63
C LYS A 786 -29.24 -10.15 29.75
N GLN A 787 -28.48 -10.11 28.65
CA GLN A 787 -27.13 -9.53 28.63
C GLN A 787 -27.17 -8.03 28.95
N LEU A 788 -28.17 -7.33 28.43
CA LEU A 788 -28.42 -5.92 28.70
C LEU A 788 -28.69 -5.66 30.19
N ALA A 789 -29.56 -6.45 30.82
CA ALA A 789 -29.85 -6.34 32.26
C ALA A 789 -28.63 -6.64 33.16
N GLN A 790 -27.75 -7.57 32.75
CA GLN A 790 -26.50 -7.87 33.47
C GLN A 790 -25.49 -6.72 33.36
N ALA A 791 -25.34 -6.14 32.17
CA ALA A 791 -24.48 -4.97 31.96
C ALA A 791 -24.99 -3.76 32.76
N THR A 792 -26.29 -3.50 32.78
CA THR A 792 -26.85 -2.40 33.57
C THR A 792 -26.74 -2.61 35.07
N SER A 793 -26.88 -3.84 35.57
CA SER A 793 -26.67 -4.13 37.00
C SER A 793 -25.23 -3.84 37.44
N THR A 794 -24.27 -4.12 36.57
CA THR A 794 -22.85 -3.80 36.79
C THR A 794 -22.64 -2.28 36.84
N LEU A 795 -23.25 -1.54 35.92
CA LEU A 795 -23.21 -0.06 35.90
C LEU A 795 -23.85 0.55 37.15
N VAL A 796 -25.01 0.05 37.59
CA VAL A 796 -25.69 0.51 38.82
C VAL A 796 -24.81 0.28 40.04
N GLY A 797 -24.17 -0.89 40.16
CA GLY A 797 -23.23 -1.17 41.25
C GLY A 797 -22.04 -0.22 41.27
N ALA A 798 -21.50 0.11 40.11
CA ALA A 798 -20.39 1.05 39.97
C ALA A 798 -20.80 2.48 40.37
N ILE A 799 -21.98 2.96 39.92
CA ILE A 799 -22.50 4.30 40.29
C ILE A 799 -22.78 4.40 41.80
N TRP A 800 -23.28 3.33 42.43
CA TRP A 800 -23.45 3.29 43.89
C TRP A 800 -22.12 3.33 44.64
N GLY A 801 -21.07 2.69 44.10
CA GLY A 801 -19.71 2.78 44.64
C GLY A 801 -19.19 4.22 44.61
N GLU A 802 -19.40 4.93 43.50
CA GLU A 802 -19.00 6.33 43.33
C GLU A 802 -19.81 7.29 44.22
N ALA A 803 -21.12 7.06 44.38
CA ALA A 803 -21.95 7.82 45.32
C ALA A 803 -21.46 7.66 46.78
N ASN A 804 -20.99 6.48 47.16
CA ASN A 804 -20.40 6.25 48.48
C ASN A 804 -19.04 6.95 48.66
N LEU A 805 -18.22 7.01 47.60
CA LEU A 805 -16.95 7.77 47.63
C LEU A 805 -17.21 9.29 47.70
N ALA A 806 -18.18 9.82 46.95
CA ALA A 806 -18.57 11.23 46.99
C ALA A 806 -19.07 11.66 48.39
N LYS A 807 -19.72 10.72 49.11
CA LYS A 807 -20.16 10.90 50.50
C LYS A 807 -19.01 11.04 51.47
N GLU A 808 -17.88 10.36 51.24
CA GLU A 808 -16.64 10.54 52.03
C GLU A 808 -15.96 11.88 51.75
N HIS A 809 -16.15 12.45 50.54
CA HIS A 809 -15.54 13.71 50.10
C HIS A 809 -16.44 14.96 50.31
N SER A 810 -17.57 14.83 51.02
CA SER A 810 -18.48 15.94 51.41
C SER A 810 -19.30 16.57 50.28
N ASP A 811 -19.43 15.94 49.11
CA ASP A 811 -20.09 16.53 47.94
C ASP A 811 -21.57 16.09 47.83
N SER A 812 -22.45 16.80 48.55
CA SER A 812 -23.85 16.40 48.73
C SER A 812 -24.71 16.47 47.46
N ASP A 813 -24.34 17.31 46.49
CA ASP A 813 -25.13 17.49 45.26
C ASP A 813 -24.79 16.44 44.20
N THR A 814 -23.52 16.02 44.11
CA THR A 814 -23.10 14.90 43.25
C THR A 814 -23.61 13.56 43.79
N GLU A 815 -23.58 13.34 45.10
CA GLU A 815 -24.21 12.17 45.74
C GLU A 815 -25.70 12.05 45.38
N ARG A 816 -26.47 13.14 45.54
CA ARG A 816 -27.91 13.14 45.22
C ARG A 816 -28.20 12.84 43.75
N ARG A 817 -27.39 13.39 42.83
CA ARG A 817 -27.53 13.16 41.39
C ARG A 817 -27.18 11.72 41.00
N LEU A 818 -26.07 11.17 41.51
CA LEU A 818 -25.65 9.79 41.24
C LEU A 818 -26.65 8.77 41.78
N VAL A 819 -27.20 9.02 42.98
CA VAL A 819 -28.25 8.16 43.57
C VAL A 819 -29.55 8.21 42.76
N ALA A 820 -29.93 9.38 42.23
CA ALA A 820 -31.10 9.51 41.35
C ALA A 820 -30.91 8.76 40.03
N ALA A 821 -29.73 8.90 39.41
CA ALA A 821 -29.36 8.21 38.17
C ALA A 821 -29.33 6.68 38.34
N ALA A 822 -28.76 6.19 39.44
CA ALA A 822 -28.74 4.76 39.76
C ALA A 822 -30.15 4.17 39.96
N LYS A 823 -31.06 4.93 40.59
CA LYS A 823 -32.47 4.53 40.74
C LYS A 823 -33.20 4.48 39.40
N GLN A 824 -33.01 5.48 38.54
CA GLN A 824 -33.61 5.53 37.21
C GLN A 824 -33.13 4.36 36.33
N LEU A 825 -31.84 4.03 36.38
CA LEU A 825 -31.26 2.86 35.72
C LEU A 825 -31.87 1.53 36.23
N ALA A 826 -32.03 1.40 37.55
CA ALA A 826 -32.62 0.21 38.15
C ALA A 826 -34.11 0.02 37.77
N GLU A 827 -34.87 1.12 37.68
CA GLU A 827 -36.26 1.09 37.25
C GLU A 827 -36.40 0.68 35.77
N ALA A 828 -35.59 1.28 34.89
CA ALA A 828 -35.56 0.93 33.48
C ALA A 828 -35.13 -0.54 33.25
N THR A 829 -34.17 -1.03 34.04
CA THR A 829 -33.75 -2.44 34.00
C THR A 829 -34.90 -3.38 34.39
N SER A 830 -35.71 -2.98 35.38
CA SER A 830 -36.88 -3.76 35.81
C SER A 830 -37.94 -3.85 34.73
N LYS A 831 -38.26 -2.72 34.06
CA LYS A 831 -39.18 -2.67 32.91
C LYS A 831 -38.70 -3.54 31.74
N LEU A 832 -37.39 -3.52 31.45
CA LEU A 832 -36.80 -4.38 30.43
C LEU A 832 -36.99 -5.87 30.76
N VAL A 833 -36.74 -6.28 32.00
CA VAL A 833 -36.88 -7.67 32.43
C VAL A 833 -38.34 -8.14 32.37
N GLU A 834 -39.29 -7.26 32.72
CA GLU A 834 -40.72 -7.55 32.58
C GLU A 834 -41.14 -7.73 31.11
N ALA A 835 -40.72 -6.82 30.24
CA ALA A 835 -40.98 -6.93 28.80
C ALA A 835 -40.33 -8.18 28.19
N ALA A 836 -39.12 -8.55 28.65
CA ALA A 836 -38.44 -9.76 28.21
C ALA A 836 -39.17 -11.04 28.65
N LYS A 837 -39.78 -11.06 29.84
CA LYS A 837 -40.65 -12.16 30.29
C LYS A 837 -41.93 -12.27 29.46
N GLY A 838 -42.52 -11.14 29.07
CA GLY A 838 -43.66 -11.06 28.17
C GLY A 838 -43.35 -11.65 26.78
N CYS A 839 -42.21 -11.24 26.19
CA CYS A 839 -41.71 -11.81 24.93
C CYS A 839 -41.38 -13.31 25.03
N ALA A 840 -40.80 -13.76 26.13
CA ALA A 840 -40.47 -15.17 26.33
C ALA A 840 -41.72 -16.05 26.44
N SER A 841 -42.79 -15.52 27.05
CA SER A 841 -44.06 -16.23 27.22
C SER A 841 -44.86 -16.29 25.92
N ASN A 842 -44.85 -15.20 25.14
CA ASN A 842 -45.56 -15.08 23.86
C ASN A 842 -44.61 -14.65 22.72
N PRO A 843 -43.82 -15.57 22.14
CA PRO A 843 -42.80 -15.27 21.12
C PRO A 843 -43.32 -14.62 19.83
N ASN A 844 -44.57 -14.90 19.44
CA ASN A 844 -45.14 -14.41 18.17
C ASN A 844 -46.00 -13.14 18.33
N ASP A 845 -46.06 -12.55 19.52
CA ASP A 845 -46.83 -11.34 19.76
C ASP A 845 -46.02 -10.08 19.40
N SER A 846 -46.45 -9.40 18.33
CA SER A 846 -45.81 -8.17 17.84
C SER A 846 -45.82 -7.05 18.87
N ASN A 847 -46.82 -6.98 19.75
CA ASN A 847 -46.92 -5.95 20.77
C ASN A 847 -45.88 -6.17 21.88
N GLN A 848 -45.66 -7.42 22.28
CA GLN A 848 -44.63 -7.76 23.29
C GLN A 848 -43.23 -7.48 22.76
N GLN A 849 -42.95 -7.87 21.50
CA GLN A 849 -41.66 -7.57 20.86
C GLN A 849 -41.39 -6.05 20.75
N GLN A 850 -42.43 -5.26 20.49
CA GLN A 850 -42.34 -3.80 20.47
C GLN A 850 -42.15 -3.18 21.86
N MET A 851 -42.81 -3.72 22.90
CA MET A 851 -42.62 -3.31 24.30
C MET A 851 -41.19 -3.58 24.78
N LEU A 852 -40.60 -4.73 24.43
CA LEU A 852 -39.21 -5.05 24.76
C LEU A 852 -38.24 -4.07 24.09
N ARG A 853 -38.54 -3.67 22.85
CA ARG A 853 -37.77 -2.66 22.12
C ARG A 853 -37.85 -1.28 22.78
N SER A 854 -39.04 -0.84 23.18
CA SER A 854 -39.23 0.43 23.88
C SER A 854 -38.46 0.46 25.21
N ALA A 855 -38.56 -0.63 25.98
CA ALA A 855 -37.86 -0.74 27.26
C ALA A 855 -36.33 -0.78 27.10
N ALA A 856 -35.82 -1.38 26.02
CA ALA A 856 -34.39 -1.36 25.70
C ALA A 856 -33.88 0.04 25.32
N GLU A 857 -34.68 0.84 24.61
CA GLU A 857 -34.35 2.23 24.27
C GLU A 857 -34.42 3.17 25.48
N GLU A 858 -35.43 3.02 26.33
CA GLU A 858 -35.53 3.71 27.62
C GLU A 858 -34.33 3.40 28.52
N LEU A 859 -33.85 2.15 28.51
CA LEU A 859 -32.66 1.75 29.26
C LEU A 859 -31.38 2.35 28.68
N ARG A 860 -31.26 2.39 27.34
CA ARG A 860 -30.12 3.03 26.65
C ARG A 860 -30.03 4.51 26.99
N THR A 861 -31.15 5.23 26.93
CA THR A 861 -31.21 6.66 27.26
C THR A 861 -30.92 6.90 28.74
N ALA A 862 -31.49 6.10 29.65
CA ALA A 862 -31.18 6.17 31.08
C ALA A 862 -29.69 5.89 31.37
N ALA A 863 -29.09 4.88 30.74
CA ALA A 863 -27.67 4.55 30.90
C ALA A 863 -26.77 5.68 30.39
N ASN A 864 -27.12 6.30 29.26
CA ASN A 864 -26.37 7.42 28.71
C ASN A 864 -26.45 8.65 29.64
N SER A 865 -27.64 8.93 30.20
CA SER A 865 -27.81 10.03 31.15
C SER A 865 -27.05 9.82 32.47
N ALA A 866 -27.02 8.58 32.97
CA ALA A 866 -26.36 8.22 34.21
C ALA A 866 -24.83 8.20 34.08
N ALA A 867 -24.31 7.85 32.90
CA ALA A 867 -22.89 7.85 32.61
C ALA A 867 -22.34 9.25 32.26
N SER A 868 -23.20 10.24 31.98
CA SER A 868 -22.82 11.52 31.37
C SER A 868 -21.68 12.25 32.10
N ASN A 869 -21.64 12.32 33.43
CA ASN A 869 -20.58 13.06 34.14
C ASN A 869 -19.22 12.34 34.15
N ALA A 870 -19.18 11.03 34.42
CA ALA A 870 -17.94 10.24 34.41
C ALA A 870 -17.43 10.03 32.98
N LEU A 871 -18.36 9.81 32.03
CA LEU A 871 -18.08 9.73 30.60
C LEU A 871 -17.56 11.08 30.09
N LYS A 872 -18.16 12.21 30.47
CA LYS A 872 -17.70 13.54 30.10
C LYS A 872 -16.28 13.79 30.60
N LYS A 873 -15.97 13.51 31.87
CA LYS A 873 -14.60 13.67 32.40
C LYS A 873 -13.59 12.81 31.64
N LYS A 874 -13.91 11.55 31.32
CA LYS A 874 -13.00 10.68 30.55
C LYS A 874 -12.88 11.07 29.07
N VAL A 875 -13.98 11.40 28.41
CA VAL A 875 -14.02 11.83 27.01
C VAL A 875 -13.28 13.16 26.85
N MET A 876 -13.43 14.08 27.81
CA MET A 876 -12.66 15.33 27.84
C MET A 876 -11.16 15.08 28.06
N ALA A 877 -10.77 14.23 29.01
CA ALA A 877 -9.37 13.86 29.21
C ALA A 877 -8.76 13.20 27.95
N LYS A 878 -9.54 12.36 27.26
CA LYS A 878 -9.13 11.77 25.98
C LYS A 878 -9.04 12.82 24.87
N LEU A 879 -10.00 13.73 24.79
CA LEU A 879 -10.00 14.85 23.84
C LEU A 879 -8.77 15.74 24.04
N GLU A 880 -8.41 16.05 25.29
CA GLU A 880 -7.21 16.80 25.63
C GLU A 880 -5.95 16.10 25.11
N SER A 881 -5.81 14.80 25.38
CA SER A 881 -4.68 14.02 24.87
C SER A 881 -4.64 14.02 23.33
N SER A 882 -5.77 13.76 22.66
CA SER A 882 -5.84 13.73 21.20
C SER A 882 -5.57 15.11 20.57
N ALA A 883 -6.07 16.20 21.15
CA ALA A 883 -5.82 17.56 20.67
C ALA A 883 -4.36 17.97 20.88
N SER A 884 -3.75 17.61 22.01
CA SER A 884 -2.32 17.84 22.25
C SER A 884 -1.45 17.10 21.23
N GLN A 885 -1.80 15.84 20.92
CA GLN A 885 -1.11 15.04 19.91
C GLN A 885 -1.31 15.61 18.49
N ALA A 886 -2.52 16.07 18.16
CA ALA A 886 -2.82 16.67 16.87
C ALA A 886 -2.07 18.00 16.65
N ALA A 887 -1.97 18.84 17.69
CA ALA A 887 -1.16 20.06 17.66
C ALA A 887 0.32 19.75 17.41
N ALA A 888 0.88 18.79 18.15
CA ALA A 888 2.28 18.36 17.98
C ALA A 888 2.55 17.80 16.57
N ALA A 889 1.69 16.91 16.08
CA ALA A 889 1.82 16.33 14.75
C ALA A 889 1.68 17.38 13.63
N ALA A 890 0.85 18.42 13.83
CA ALA A 890 0.72 19.51 12.89
C ALA A 890 1.97 20.39 12.84
N THR A 891 2.55 20.73 13.99
CA THR A 891 3.83 21.44 14.05
C THR A 891 4.94 20.65 13.34
N GLN A 892 4.99 19.33 13.54
CA GLN A 892 5.95 18.47 12.84
C GLN A 892 5.74 18.46 11.32
N LEU A 893 4.49 18.35 10.85
CA LEU A 893 4.21 18.38 9.42
C LEU A 893 4.53 19.73 8.78
N ILE A 894 4.30 20.84 9.48
CA ILE A 894 4.68 22.18 9.02
C ILE A 894 6.21 22.30 8.89
N SER A 895 6.97 21.82 9.88
CA SER A 895 8.44 21.83 9.83
C SER A 895 8.96 20.94 8.68
N ALA A 896 8.41 19.73 8.51
CA ALA A 896 8.74 18.84 7.40
C ALA A 896 8.37 19.44 6.03
N SER A 897 7.22 20.10 5.93
CA SER A 897 6.79 20.85 4.73
C SER A 897 7.77 21.96 4.38
N ASN A 898 8.20 22.76 5.36
CA ASN A 898 9.17 23.85 5.15
C ASN A 898 10.56 23.32 4.72
N GLN A 899 10.95 22.14 5.19
CA GLN A 899 12.18 21.51 4.75
C GLN A 899 12.05 20.95 3.32
N ALA A 900 10.96 20.23 3.03
CA ALA A 900 10.65 19.74 1.70
C ALA A 900 10.50 20.88 0.66
N HIS A 901 10.09 22.07 1.10
CA HIS A 901 9.99 23.26 0.26
C HIS A 901 11.30 23.61 -0.44
N LYS A 902 12.45 23.33 0.19
CA LYS A 902 13.79 23.63 -0.35
C LYS A 902 14.22 22.67 -1.46
N THR A 903 13.68 21.45 -1.48
CA THR A 903 14.09 20.35 -2.37
C THR A 903 12.99 19.92 -3.35
N ASN A 904 11.82 20.57 -3.32
CA ASN A 904 10.69 20.28 -4.20
C ASN A 904 10.89 20.86 -5.62
N CYS A 905 10.76 20.01 -6.63
CA CYS A 905 10.95 20.37 -8.05
C CYS A 905 9.71 20.98 -8.72
N ASN A 906 8.53 20.94 -8.07
CA ASN A 906 7.27 21.43 -8.64
C ASN A 906 6.76 22.69 -7.90
N PRO A 907 6.80 23.88 -8.53
CA PRO A 907 6.43 25.15 -7.88
C PRO A 907 4.95 25.22 -7.47
N THR A 908 4.04 24.60 -8.24
CA THR A 908 2.60 24.61 -7.94
C THR A 908 2.29 23.80 -6.69
N SER A 909 2.86 22.59 -6.59
CA SER A 909 2.73 21.75 -5.39
C SER A 909 3.31 22.45 -4.16
N ASN A 910 4.42 23.19 -4.36
CA ASN A 910 5.12 23.88 -3.30
C ASN A 910 4.30 25.06 -2.75
N GLN A 911 3.66 25.83 -3.64
CA GLN A 911 2.78 26.94 -3.25
C GLN A 911 1.50 26.45 -2.56
N GLN A 912 0.92 25.33 -3.01
CA GLN A 912 -0.25 24.72 -2.38
C GLN A 912 0.07 24.24 -0.97
N MET A 913 1.22 23.59 -0.79
CA MET A 913 1.70 23.11 0.51
C MET A 913 2.00 24.28 1.47
N ALA A 914 2.66 25.35 0.99
CA ALA A 914 2.93 26.55 1.80
C ALA A 914 1.64 27.26 2.26
N THR A 915 0.69 27.47 1.35
CA THR A 915 -0.62 28.08 1.69
C THR A 915 -1.37 27.23 2.72
N ALA A 916 -1.35 25.90 2.57
CA ALA A 916 -2.00 24.99 3.51
C ALA A 916 -1.31 24.97 4.88
N ALA A 917 0.02 25.07 4.92
CA ALA A 917 0.80 25.14 6.16
C ALA A 917 0.53 26.45 6.92
N GLU A 918 0.48 27.59 6.24
CA GLU A 918 0.11 28.88 6.85
C GLU A 918 -1.30 28.87 7.44
N GLY A 919 -2.27 28.28 6.70
CA GLY A 919 -3.63 28.14 7.19
C GLY A 919 -3.75 27.26 8.45
N LEU A 920 -2.91 26.22 8.57
CA LEU A 920 -2.88 25.37 9.76
C LEU A 920 -2.13 26.02 10.93
N ASP A 921 -1.03 26.73 10.67
CA ASP A 921 -0.24 27.41 11.70
C ASP A 921 -1.05 28.48 12.45
N GLN A 922 -2.02 29.11 11.77
CA GLN A 922 -2.95 30.06 12.38
C GLN A 922 -3.93 29.42 13.36
N GLN A 923 -4.23 28.12 13.23
CA GLN A 923 -5.22 27.42 14.07
C GLN A 923 -4.60 26.66 15.25
N ILE A 924 -3.28 26.40 15.21
CA ILE A 924 -2.57 25.75 16.32
C ILE A 924 -2.72 26.55 17.64
N PRO A 925 -2.51 27.88 17.67
CA PRO A 925 -2.63 28.66 18.91
C PRO A 925 -4.00 28.54 19.58
N ASP A 926 -5.09 28.53 18.79
CA ASP A 926 -6.45 28.45 19.32
C ASP A 926 -6.70 27.09 20.00
N LEU A 927 -6.20 26.00 19.41
CA LEU A 927 -6.27 24.65 19.98
C LEU A 927 -5.46 24.53 21.28
N VAL A 928 -4.23 25.07 21.27
CA VAL A 928 -3.34 25.09 22.44
C VAL A 928 -3.95 25.89 23.60
N GLN A 929 -4.52 27.06 23.31
CA GLN A 929 -5.15 27.89 24.33
C GLN A 929 -6.37 27.18 24.93
N ALA A 930 -7.17 26.50 24.11
CA ALA A 930 -8.31 25.72 24.60
C ALA A 930 -7.88 24.54 25.49
N LEU A 931 -6.79 23.84 25.13
CA LEU A 931 -6.20 22.78 25.94
C LEU A 931 -5.79 23.27 27.34
N ARG A 932 -5.07 24.39 27.41
CA ARG A 932 -4.64 24.98 28.68
C ARG A 932 -5.81 25.50 29.51
N ALA A 933 -6.83 26.05 28.86
CA ALA A 933 -8.04 26.50 29.54
C ALA A 933 -8.76 25.34 30.25
N VAL A 934 -8.84 24.16 29.62
CA VAL A 934 -9.42 22.96 30.25
C VAL A 934 -8.52 22.43 31.38
N GLN A 935 -7.19 22.40 31.18
CA GLN A 935 -6.26 21.98 32.24
C GLN A 935 -6.35 22.87 33.49
N LYS A 936 -6.53 24.18 33.31
CA LYS A 936 -6.64 25.16 34.40
C LYS A 936 -8.03 25.15 35.06
N TYR A 937 -9.09 24.87 34.29
CA TYR A 937 -10.47 24.91 34.74
C TYR A 937 -11.21 23.62 34.35
N GLN A 938 -10.83 22.49 34.96
CA GLN A 938 -11.29 21.14 34.60
C GLN A 938 -12.82 20.96 34.67
N ASP A 939 -13.52 21.67 35.55
CA ASP A 939 -14.98 21.58 35.70
C ASP A 939 -15.75 22.68 34.94
N SER A 940 -15.07 23.56 34.21
CA SER A 940 -15.73 24.63 33.45
C SER A 940 -16.31 24.11 32.14
N ALA A 941 -17.64 24.12 32.01
CA ALA A 941 -18.34 23.77 30.77
C ALA A 941 -17.91 24.64 29.58
N THR A 942 -17.61 25.91 29.85
CA THR A 942 -17.07 26.90 28.92
C THR A 942 -15.74 26.45 28.31
N ALA A 943 -14.77 26.09 29.15
CA ALA A 943 -13.46 25.64 28.68
C ALA A 943 -13.57 24.32 27.89
N GLN A 944 -14.39 23.39 28.37
CA GLN A 944 -14.61 22.09 27.71
C GLN A 944 -15.23 22.26 26.31
N LEU A 945 -16.24 23.12 26.17
CA LEU A 945 -16.86 23.43 24.88
C LEU A 945 -15.92 24.19 23.94
N ALA A 946 -15.10 25.10 24.46
CA ALA A 946 -14.09 25.78 23.67
C ALA A 946 -13.08 24.80 23.06
N LEU A 947 -12.67 23.77 23.81
CA LEU A 947 -11.79 22.70 23.31
C LEU A 947 -12.46 21.86 22.22
N ILE A 948 -13.74 21.51 22.39
CA ILE A 948 -14.50 20.77 21.37
C ILE A 948 -14.55 21.56 20.06
N ASN A 949 -14.86 22.85 20.12
CA ASN A 949 -14.96 23.71 18.93
C ASN A 949 -13.60 23.90 18.26
N ALA A 950 -12.57 24.26 19.02
CA ALA A 950 -11.21 24.42 18.49
C ALA A 950 -10.71 23.11 17.84
N SER A 951 -11.07 21.96 18.41
CA SER A 951 -10.75 20.65 17.82
C SER A 951 -11.48 20.42 16.48
N GLN A 952 -12.72 20.88 16.33
CA GLN A 952 -13.47 20.75 15.08
C GLN A 952 -12.95 21.68 13.98
N ASP A 953 -12.67 22.93 14.33
CA ASP A 953 -12.15 23.93 13.40
C ASP A 953 -10.75 23.55 12.88
N PHE A 954 -9.94 22.90 13.71
CA PHE A 954 -8.60 22.40 13.37
C PHE A 954 -8.60 21.29 12.31
N ILE A 955 -9.63 20.43 12.26
CA ILE A 955 -9.66 19.23 11.42
C ILE A 955 -9.58 19.56 9.92
N GLN A 956 -10.26 20.62 9.47
CA GLN A 956 -10.36 20.95 8.04
C GLN A 956 -9.04 21.47 7.47
N PRO A 957 -8.38 22.50 8.04
CA PRO A 957 -7.05 22.96 7.60
C PRO A 957 -6.00 21.85 7.67
N ALA A 958 -6.02 21.03 8.74
CA ALA A 958 -5.07 19.95 8.90
C ALA A 958 -5.24 18.85 7.83
N SER A 959 -6.48 18.52 7.46
CA SER A 959 -6.78 17.60 6.34
C SER A 959 -6.30 18.14 4.99
N ARG A 960 -6.38 19.46 4.76
CA ARG A 960 -5.86 20.10 3.54
C ARG A 960 -4.34 19.99 3.45
N LEU A 961 -3.63 20.22 4.55
CA LEU A 961 -2.17 20.09 4.58
C LEU A 961 -1.73 18.65 4.34
N ILE A 962 -2.40 17.64 4.92
CA ILE A 962 -2.11 16.22 4.65
C ILE A 962 -2.28 15.90 3.16
N GLY A 963 -3.37 16.38 2.54
CA GLY A 963 -3.61 16.20 1.11
C GLY A 963 -2.51 16.83 0.24
N ALA A 964 -2.11 18.06 0.56
CA ALA A 964 -1.03 18.76 -0.14
C ALA A 964 0.33 18.07 0.06
N ALA A 965 0.64 17.65 1.29
CA ALA A 965 1.88 16.96 1.62
C ALA A 965 2.01 15.61 0.89
N ASN A 966 0.95 14.80 0.84
CA ASN A 966 0.95 13.53 0.09
C ASN A 966 1.06 13.73 -1.42
N ALA A 967 0.48 14.81 -1.97
CA ALA A 967 0.62 15.15 -3.39
C ALA A 967 2.02 15.69 -3.73
N ALA A 968 2.69 16.36 -2.78
CA ALA A 968 4.03 16.91 -2.94
C ALA A 968 5.15 15.90 -2.66
N ALA A 969 4.93 14.89 -1.82
CA ALA A 969 5.93 13.86 -1.48
C ALA A 969 6.65 13.25 -2.71
N PRO A 970 5.98 12.85 -3.81
CA PRO A 970 6.66 12.30 -4.99
C PRO A 970 7.40 13.34 -5.84
N THR A 971 7.23 14.65 -5.58
CA THR A 971 7.90 15.73 -6.33
C THR A 971 9.12 16.30 -5.59
N VAL A 972 9.40 15.81 -4.38
CA VAL A 972 10.60 16.15 -3.60
C VAL A 972 11.78 15.36 -4.13
N SER A 973 12.88 16.04 -4.47
CA SER A 973 14.08 15.41 -5.03
C SER A 973 14.89 14.61 -4.00
N ASP A 974 14.88 15.04 -2.74
CA ASP A 974 15.53 14.34 -1.63
C ASP A 974 14.61 13.25 -1.05
N GLU A 975 15.00 11.99 -1.22
CA GLU A 975 14.23 10.82 -0.79
C GLU A 975 14.02 10.78 0.73
N ALA A 976 15.02 11.20 1.52
CA ALA A 976 14.93 11.27 2.98
C ALA A 976 13.91 12.32 3.45
N SER A 977 13.91 13.51 2.82
CA SER A 977 12.89 14.54 3.07
C SER A 977 11.49 14.09 2.62
N ALA A 978 11.38 13.37 1.50
CA ALA A 978 10.11 12.82 1.03
C ALA A 978 9.53 11.78 2.01
N LEU A 979 10.36 10.88 2.53
CA LEU A 979 9.97 9.90 3.55
C LEU A 979 9.56 10.58 4.86
N ASN A 980 10.30 11.60 5.32
CA ASN A 980 9.94 12.36 6.52
C ASN A 980 8.59 13.09 6.34
N LEU A 981 8.36 13.72 5.18
CA LEU A 981 7.09 14.36 4.85
C LEU A 981 5.93 13.35 4.85
N HIS A 982 6.13 12.15 4.31
CA HIS A 982 5.12 11.10 4.30
C HIS A 982 4.82 10.57 5.71
N ASN A 983 5.85 10.33 6.53
CA ASN A 983 5.70 9.82 7.89
C ASN A 983 4.97 10.82 8.80
N THR A 984 5.34 12.10 8.72
CA THR A 984 4.67 13.17 9.48
C THR A 984 3.23 13.40 9.02
N ALA A 985 2.95 13.31 7.71
CA ALA A 985 1.59 13.38 7.17
C ALA A 985 0.72 12.20 7.67
N LYS A 986 1.29 10.99 7.74
CA LYS A 986 0.62 9.81 8.31
C LYS A 986 0.33 9.97 9.80
N SER A 987 1.30 10.48 10.56
CA SER A 987 1.15 10.77 11.99
C SER A 987 0.00 11.74 12.25
N LEU A 988 -0.03 12.87 11.52
CA LEU A 988 -1.11 13.85 11.64
C LEU A 988 -2.47 13.26 11.18
N SER A 989 -2.49 12.43 10.15
CA SER A 989 -3.72 11.76 9.71
C SER A 989 -4.30 10.84 10.79
N ASN A 990 -3.46 10.12 11.52
CA ASN A 990 -3.89 9.26 12.63
C ASN A 990 -4.41 10.11 13.80
N ALA A 991 -3.68 11.17 14.17
CA ALA A 991 -4.08 12.08 15.24
C ALA A 991 -5.41 12.78 14.93
N ILE A 992 -5.65 13.23 13.69
CA ILE A 992 -6.93 13.82 13.27
C ILE A 992 -8.06 12.81 13.28
N ALA A 993 -7.81 11.56 12.88
CA ALA A 993 -8.84 10.52 12.90
C ALA A 993 -9.32 10.25 14.34
N GLU A 994 -8.39 10.18 15.29
CA GLU A 994 -8.73 10.05 16.70
C GLU A 994 -9.40 11.31 17.24
N LEU A 995 -8.86 12.50 16.95
CA LEU A 995 -9.43 13.79 17.36
C LEU A 995 -10.87 13.97 16.86
N ARG A 996 -11.15 13.59 15.61
CA ARG A 996 -12.52 13.64 15.05
C ARG A 996 -13.47 12.72 15.83
N SER A 997 -13.02 11.51 16.14
CA SER A 997 -13.85 10.56 16.88
C SER A 997 -14.13 11.03 18.31
N THR A 998 -13.10 11.52 19.01
CA THR A 998 -13.24 12.00 20.39
C THR A 998 -14.02 13.29 20.46
N ALA A 999 -13.82 14.24 19.53
CA ALA A 999 -14.58 15.48 19.46
C ALA A 999 -16.07 15.24 19.18
N SER A 1000 -16.42 14.28 18.30
CA SER A 1000 -17.82 13.91 18.05
C SER A 1000 -18.48 13.34 19.31
N LYS A 1001 -17.79 12.41 20.01
CA LYS A 1001 -18.28 11.83 21.26
C LYS A 1001 -18.41 12.89 22.38
N ALA A 1002 -17.46 13.82 22.44
CA ALA A 1002 -17.46 14.91 23.42
C ALA A 1002 -18.63 15.88 23.18
N GLN A 1003 -18.95 16.15 21.91
CA GLN A 1003 -20.09 16.98 21.52
C GLN A 1003 -21.42 16.33 21.90
N GLU A 1004 -21.61 15.04 21.57
CA GLU A 1004 -22.81 14.29 21.95
C GLU A 1004 -23.04 14.22 23.46
N ALA A 1005 -21.96 14.18 24.25
CA ALA A 1005 -22.02 14.20 25.71
C ALA A 1005 -22.28 15.60 26.31
N SER A 1006 -22.12 16.67 25.53
CA SER A 1006 -22.13 18.07 26.01
C SER A 1006 -23.30 18.92 25.52
N THR A 1007 -24.19 18.39 24.67
CA THR A 1007 -25.34 19.10 24.07
C THR A 1007 -26.34 19.66 25.09
N SER A 1008 -26.42 19.11 26.31
CA SER A 1008 -27.40 19.54 27.31
C SER A 1008 -27.04 20.83 28.08
N LEU A 1009 -25.89 21.48 27.82
CA LEU A 1009 -25.35 22.59 28.63
C LEU A 1009 -24.94 23.84 27.81
N GLU A 1010 -25.24 23.88 26.51
CA GLU A 1010 -24.71 24.92 25.61
C GLU A 1010 -25.25 26.33 25.91
N ILE A 1011 -26.50 26.45 26.38
CA ILE A 1011 -27.13 27.73 26.71
C ILE A 1011 -26.51 28.33 27.98
N ASP A 1012 -26.34 27.53 29.03
CA ASP A 1012 -25.74 27.99 30.29
C ASP A 1012 -24.28 28.41 30.08
N SER A 1013 -23.53 27.65 29.27
CA SER A 1013 -22.17 28.02 28.86
C SER A 1013 -22.13 29.33 28.07
N ALA A 1014 -23.04 29.53 27.12
CA ALA A 1014 -23.13 30.78 26.36
C ALA A 1014 -23.41 31.99 27.28
N MET A 1015 -24.22 31.80 28.32
CA MET A 1015 -24.51 32.84 29.31
C MET A 1015 -23.29 33.20 30.18
N ASP A 1016 -22.50 32.22 30.61
CA ASP A 1016 -21.29 32.49 31.39
C ASP A 1016 -20.22 33.20 30.55
N HIS A 1017 -20.04 32.80 29.28
CA HIS A 1017 -19.16 33.51 28.35
C HIS A 1017 -19.59 34.96 28.12
N LEU A 1018 -20.90 35.25 28.06
CA LEU A 1018 -21.38 36.63 27.94
C LEU A 1018 -21.01 37.48 29.15
N ARG A 1019 -21.06 36.91 30.36
CA ARG A 1019 -20.63 37.60 31.59
C ARG A 1019 -19.13 37.88 31.57
N ASP A 1020 -18.32 36.91 31.12
CA ASP A 1020 -16.87 37.09 30.98
C ASP A 1020 -16.54 38.18 29.95
N LEU A 1021 -17.23 38.21 28.81
CA LEU A 1021 -17.08 39.25 27.79
C LEU A 1021 -17.49 40.64 28.29
N GLU A 1022 -18.54 40.72 29.11
CA GLU A 1022 -18.95 41.97 29.75
C GLU A 1022 -17.87 42.48 30.71
N GLN A 1023 -17.24 41.59 31.47
CA GLN A 1023 -16.12 41.94 32.35
C GLN A 1023 -14.88 42.37 31.54
N ASP A 1024 -14.53 41.65 30.47
CA ASP A 1024 -13.42 42.02 29.59
C ASP A 1024 -13.65 43.40 28.93
N LEU A 1025 -14.89 43.71 28.55
CA LEU A 1025 -15.26 45.04 28.03
C LEU A 1025 -15.09 46.14 29.08
N LYS A 1026 -15.46 45.89 30.35
CA LYS A 1026 -15.20 46.84 31.45
C LYS A 1026 -13.71 47.06 31.66
N ASP A 1027 -12.92 45.99 31.66
CA ASP A 1027 -11.47 46.09 31.79
C ASP A 1027 -10.84 46.87 30.61
N ILE A 1028 -11.34 46.69 29.39
CA ILE A 1028 -10.93 47.45 28.20
C ILE A 1028 -11.32 48.93 28.35
N GLN A 1029 -12.53 49.22 28.83
CA GLN A 1029 -13.01 50.58 29.07
C GLN A 1029 -12.16 51.32 30.13
N ASP A 1030 -11.82 50.64 31.22
CA ASP A 1030 -10.95 51.18 32.28
C ASP A 1030 -9.52 51.41 31.75
N ALA A 1031 -9.00 50.49 30.92
CA ALA A 1031 -7.70 50.64 30.29
C ALA A 1031 -7.64 51.76 29.23
N ALA A 1032 -8.74 51.98 28.51
CA ALA A 1032 -8.90 53.08 27.55
C ALA A 1032 -8.98 54.43 28.26
N SER A 1033 -9.80 54.55 29.31
CA SER A 1033 -9.95 55.78 30.10
C SER A 1033 -8.66 56.21 30.81
N THR A 1034 -7.84 55.24 31.24
CA THR A 1034 -6.52 55.51 31.84
C THR A 1034 -5.43 55.81 30.81
N GLY A 1035 -5.74 55.71 29.51
CA GLY A 1035 -4.83 56.05 28.41
C GLY A 1035 -3.62 55.12 28.28
N ARG A 1036 -3.74 53.89 28.78
CA ARG A 1036 -2.63 52.92 28.81
C ARG A 1036 -2.83 51.74 27.84
N LEU A 1037 -3.93 51.73 27.07
CA LEU A 1037 -4.24 50.72 26.06
C LEU A 1037 -3.15 50.68 24.96
N THR A 1038 -2.41 49.57 24.86
CA THR A 1038 -1.36 49.39 23.85
C THR A 1038 -1.80 48.45 22.73
N ARG A 1039 -1.38 48.75 21.50
CA ARG A 1039 -1.58 47.90 20.32
C ARG A 1039 -0.89 46.55 20.52
N LEU A 1040 -1.52 45.45 20.11
CA LEU A 1040 -0.85 44.15 20.00
C LEU A 1040 -0.01 44.09 18.70
N PRO A 1041 1.05 43.26 18.66
CA PRO A 1041 1.80 43.02 17.43
C PRO A 1041 0.87 42.48 16.33
N GLY A 1042 0.82 43.15 15.18
CA GLY A 1042 -0.02 42.78 14.03
C GLY A 1042 -1.37 43.51 13.93
N GLU A 1043 -1.81 44.24 14.96
CA GLU A 1043 -3.04 45.05 14.89
C GLU A 1043 -2.79 46.39 14.17
N THR A 1044 -3.52 46.64 13.08
CA THR A 1044 -3.55 47.94 12.39
C THR A 1044 -4.97 48.51 12.37
N ALA A 1045 -5.12 49.84 12.31
CA ALA A 1045 -6.44 50.47 12.30
C ALA A 1045 -7.33 49.96 11.15
N GLU A 1046 -6.73 49.71 9.99
CA GLU A 1046 -7.42 49.20 8.79
C GLU A 1046 -7.88 47.75 8.97
N THR A 1047 -7.03 46.88 9.49
CA THR A 1047 -7.35 45.46 9.71
C THR A 1047 -8.40 45.29 10.80
N SER A 1048 -8.25 45.99 11.94
CA SER A 1048 -9.23 45.94 13.03
C SER A 1048 -10.58 46.53 12.65
N SER A 1049 -10.62 47.63 11.87
CA SER A 1049 -11.88 48.22 11.37
C SER A 1049 -12.59 47.31 10.37
N SER A 1050 -11.83 46.68 9.46
CA SER A 1050 -12.38 45.71 8.51
C SER A 1050 -12.96 44.48 9.24
N GLN A 1051 -12.21 43.91 10.19
CA GLN A 1051 -12.66 42.80 11.04
C GLN A 1051 -13.89 43.16 11.87
N LEU A 1052 -13.98 44.39 12.40
CA LEU A 1052 -15.16 44.85 13.12
C LEU A 1052 -16.41 44.84 12.22
N GLY A 1053 -16.28 45.33 10.98
CA GLY A 1053 -17.38 45.37 10.02
C GLY A 1053 -17.85 43.98 9.55
N THR A 1054 -16.93 43.04 9.33
CA THR A 1054 -17.28 41.66 8.96
C THR A 1054 -17.92 40.93 10.14
N THR A 1055 -17.33 41.04 11.33
CA THR A 1055 -17.82 40.35 12.52
C THR A 1055 -19.19 40.85 12.96
N SER A 1056 -19.48 42.15 12.80
CA SER A 1056 -20.82 42.72 13.06
C SER A 1056 -21.91 42.06 12.19
N LYS A 1057 -21.61 41.78 10.92
CA LYS A 1057 -22.54 41.04 10.03
C LYS A 1057 -22.73 39.59 10.50
N THR A 1058 -21.66 38.94 10.94
CA THR A 1058 -21.69 37.56 11.49
C THR A 1058 -22.53 37.46 12.77
N VAL A 1059 -22.41 38.46 13.66
CA VAL A 1059 -23.28 38.57 14.84
C VAL A 1059 -24.74 38.72 14.41
N GLY A 1060 -25.02 39.59 13.43
CA GLY A 1060 -26.38 39.75 12.89
C GLY A 1060 -26.97 38.46 12.30
N SER A 1061 -26.18 37.69 11.53
CA SER A 1061 -26.65 36.43 10.95
C SER A 1061 -26.86 35.34 12.00
N SER A 1062 -25.96 35.21 12.99
CA SER A 1062 -26.09 34.21 14.05
C SER A 1062 -27.29 34.51 14.96
N MET A 1063 -27.53 35.79 15.30
CA MET A 1063 -28.74 36.20 16.04
C MET A 1063 -30.02 35.86 15.28
N ALA A 1064 -30.05 36.04 13.95
CA ALA A 1064 -31.21 35.65 13.13
C ALA A 1064 -31.44 34.13 13.15
N GLN A 1065 -30.37 33.34 13.15
CA GLN A 1065 -30.46 31.88 13.26
C GLN A 1065 -30.96 31.45 14.65
N LEU A 1066 -30.48 32.09 15.73
CA LEU A 1066 -30.95 31.85 17.08
C LEU A 1066 -32.45 32.13 17.23
N LEU A 1067 -32.93 33.27 16.70
CA LEU A 1067 -34.36 33.60 16.69
C LEU A 1067 -35.19 32.57 15.92
N THR A 1068 -34.66 32.09 14.80
CA THR A 1068 -35.33 31.07 13.96
C THR A 1068 -35.40 29.73 14.68
N ALA A 1069 -34.31 29.28 15.31
CA ALA A 1069 -34.26 28.05 16.08
C ALA A 1069 -35.20 28.11 17.30
N ALA A 1070 -35.23 29.25 18.00
CA ALA A 1070 -36.13 29.49 19.12
C ALA A 1070 -37.60 29.46 18.69
N ALA A 1071 -37.93 30.05 17.53
CA ALA A 1071 -39.27 30.01 16.97
C ALA A 1071 -39.74 28.59 16.59
N GLN A 1072 -38.80 27.70 16.27
CA GLN A 1072 -39.08 26.30 15.93
C GLN A 1072 -39.20 25.38 17.17
N GLY A 1073 -38.87 25.87 18.38
CA GLY A 1073 -38.91 25.09 19.61
C GLY A 1073 -37.88 23.96 19.68
N ASN A 1074 -36.79 24.07 18.92
CA ASN A 1074 -35.74 23.06 18.87
C ASN A 1074 -34.57 23.43 19.80
N GLU A 1075 -34.56 22.89 21.02
CA GLU A 1075 -33.59 23.25 22.07
C GLU A 1075 -32.14 23.01 21.65
N ASP A 1076 -31.84 21.94 20.90
CA ASP A 1076 -30.48 21.63 20.43
C ASP A 1076 -29.95 22.70 19.48
N TYR A 1077 -30.78 23.14 18.52
CA TYR A 1077 -30.38 24.20 17.58
C TYR A 1077 -30.31 25.58 18.22
N VAL A 1078 -31.10 25.82 19.28
CA VAL A 1078 -31.01 27.04 20.07
C VAL A 1078 -29.68 27.10 20.83
N GLY A 1079 -29.24 25.99 21.41
CA GLY A 1079 -27.92 25.87 22.06
C GLY A 1079 -26.76 26.21 21.13
N ILE A 1080 -26.75 25.58 19.95
CA ILE A 1080 -25.70 25.78 18.94
C ILE A 1080 -25.69 27.22 18.44
N ALA A 1081 -26.86 27.77 18.09
CA ALA A 1081 -26.96 29.14 17.62
C ALA A 1081 -26.56 30.16 18.70
N ALA A 1082 -26.87 29.90 19.98
CA ALA A 1082 -26.49 30.76 21.10
C ALA A 1082 -24.97 30.81 21.25
N ARG A 1083 -24.33 29.64 21.23
CA ARG A 1083 -22.88 29.50 21.26
C ARG A 1083 -22.21 30.24 20.09
N ASP A 1084 -22.72 30.06 18.88
CA ASP A 1084 -22.17 30.70 17.68
C ASP A 1084 -22.29 32.23 17.73
N THR A 1085 -23.40 32.76 18.28
CA THR A 1085 -23.57 34.19 18.54
C THR A 1085 -22.54 34.71 19.55
N VAL A 1086 -22.29 33.98 20.63
CA VAL A 1086 -21.33 34.39 21.66
C VAL A 1086 -19.88 34.34 21.14
N ASN A 1087 -19.53 33.35 20.32
CA ASN A 1087 -18.23 33.30 19.65
C ASN A 1087 -18.04 34.50 18.70
N ALA A 1088 -19.08 34.86 17.94
CA ALA A 1088 -19.03 36.05 17.10
C ALA A 1088 -18.88 37.35 17.92
N LEU A 1089 -19.54 37.43 19.08
CA LEU A 1089 -19.37 38.56 20.02
C LEU A 1089 -17.96 38.63 20.61
N LYS A 1090 -17.32 37.50 20.91
CA LYS A 1090 -15.92 37.47 21.38
C LYS A 1090 -14.96 38.08 20.36
N ILE A 1091 -15.10 37.72 19.08
CA ILE A 1091 -14.30 38.30 17.99
C ILE A 1091 -14.60 39.80 17.85
N LEU A 1092 -15.86 40.20 18.05
CA LEU A 1092 -16.28 41.59 18.01
C LEU A 1092 -15.60 42.40 19.13
N VAL A 1093 -15.59 41.91 20.36
CA VAL A 1093 -14.90 42.55 21.50
C VAL A 1093 -13.41 42.72 21.24
N SER A 1094 -12.75 41.68 20.68
CA SER A 1094 -11.34 41.78 20.28
C SER A 1094 -11.10 42.84 19.20
N SER A 1095 -11.99 42.92 18.21
CA SER A 1095 -11.92 43.91 17.12
C SER A 1095 -12.15 45.33 17.63
N VAL A 1096 -13.12 45.52 18.54
CA VAL A 1096 -13.40 46.80 19.22
C VAL A 1096 -12.17 47.24 20.02
N ARG A 1097 -11.53 46.34 20.76
CA ARG A 1097 -10.27 46.62 21.47
C ARG A 1097 -9.18 47.06 20.50
N GLY A 1098 -8.98 46.34 19.39
CA GLY A 1098 -7.98 46.67 18.38
C GLY A 1098 -8.17 48.08 17.83
N VAL A 1099 -9.41 48.44 17.46
CA VAL A 1099 -9.75 49.81 17.02
C VAL A 1099 -9.46 50.83 18.13
N ALA A 1100 -9.91 50.57 19.36
CA ALA A 1100 -9.69 51.44 20.53
C ALA A 1100 -8.20 51.62 20.88
N ALA A 1101 -7.35 50.62 20.64
CA ALA A 1101 -5.91 50.70 20.86
C ALA A 1101 -5.17 51.40 19.70
N THR A 1102 -5.79 51.45 18.52
CA THR A 1102 -5.21 52.12 17.35
C THR A 1102 -5.54 53.60 17.28
N THR A 1103 -6.68 54.03 17.83
CA THR A 1103 -7.04 55.44 17.90
C THR A 1103 -6.22 56.19 18.96
N GLU A 1104 -5.82 57.42 18.64
CA GLU A 1104 -5.21 58.36 19.59
C GLU A 1104 -6.24 59.29 20.21
N ASP A 1105 -7.46 59.32 19.66
CA ASP A 1105 -8.58 60.09 20.20
C ASP A 1105 -9.15 59.38 21.43
N ARG A 1106 -9.27 60.12 22.53
CA ARG A 1106 -9.75 59.64 23.84
C ARG A 1106 -11.24 59.94 24.06
N GLN A 1107 -11.86 60.73 23.18
CA GLN A 1107 -13.31 60.94 23.14
C GLN A 1107 -13.97 59.85 22.30
#